data_AF-G1PM36-F1
#
_entry.id   AF-G1PM36-F1
#
_cell.length_a   1.000
_cell.length_b   1.000
_cell.length_c   1.000
_cell.angle_alpha   90.00
_cell.angle_beta   90.00
_cell.angle_gamma   90.00
#
_symmetry.space_group_name_H-M   'P 1'
#
loop_
_entity.id
_entity.type
_entity.pdbx_description
1 polymer ?
#
loop_
_entity_poly.entity_id
_entity_poly.type
_entity_poly.pdbx_seq_one_letter_code
_entity_poly.pdbx_strand_id
1 'polypeptide(L)'
;MSILYVSPHPDAFPSLRALIAARYGEAGEGPGWGGAHPRICLQPPPASRTPFPPPRLPALEQGPGGLWVWGAPAVAQLLWPAGLGGPGGSRAAVLVQQWVSYADTELVPAACGATLPALGLRGSVQDPQAALGALGRALSPLEEWLRQHTYLAGEAPTLADLAAVTALLLPFRYVLDPCVRRIWGNVTRWFITCVQQPEFRAVLGEVVLYSGARPLFQQPGPEVTAPPKTPAQLKKEAKKREKLEKFQQKQKIQQQQPLPREQKKPKPEKREKRDPGVITYDLPTPPGEKKDISGTMPDSYSPQYVEAAWYPWWEQQGFFKPEYGRSSVSAPNPRGVFMMCIPPPNVTGSLHLGHALTNAIQDSLTRWHRMRGETTLWNPGCDHAGIATQVVVEKKLWREQGLTRHQLGREAFLREVWKWKEEKGDRIYHQLRKLGSSLDWDRACFTMDPKLSVAVTEAFVRLHEEGIIYRSTRLVNWSCTLNSAISDIEVDKKELTGRTLLSVPGYKEKVEFGVLISFAYKVQGSESDEEVVVATTRIETMLGDVAVAVHPKDPRYQHLKGRSVVHPFLSRSLPVVFDDFVDMEFGTGAVKITPAHDQNDYEVGRRHGLEAISIMDSRGALVNVPPPFLGLPRFEARKAVLAALKERGLFRGIQDNPMVVPLCNRSKDVVEPLLRPQWYVRCGEMARAASAAVARGDLRILPEAHQRTWHAWMDNIRDWCISRQLWWGHRIPAYFVTVRDPAVPPGEDPDGRYWVSGRSEAEAREKAAKEFGVSPDKISLQQDEDVLDTWFSSGLFPFSILGWPNQSEDLSVFYPGTLLETGHDILFFWVARMVMLGLQLTGRLPFREVYLHAIVRDAHGRKMSKSLGNVIDPLDVIHGVSLQGLHDQLLNSNLDPSEVERAKEGQKADFPAGIPECGTDALRFGLCAYTSQAGRDINLDVNRILGYRHFCNKLWNATKFALRGLGKGFVPSATSEPGAHESLVDRW
;
A
#
# COMPACT_ATOMS: atom_id res chain seq x y z
N MET A 1 -1.47 -21.33 49.88
CA MET A 1 -2.74 -20.81 49.33
C MET A 1 -2.44 -19.47 48.68
N SER A 2 -2.89 -19.23 47.45
CA SER A 2 -2.58 -17.98 46.74
C SER A 2 -3.44 -16.82 47.27
N ILE A 3 -2.89 -15.60 47.29
CA ILE A 3 -3.60 -14.40 47.78
C ILE A 3 -3.61 -13.35 46.67
N LEU A 4 -4.79 -12.87 46.30
CA LEU A 4 -4.98 -11.78 45.33
C LEU A 4 -5.23 -10.47 46.09
N TYR A 5 -4.21 -9.62 46.12
CA TYR A 5 -4.27 -8.27 46.68
C TYR A 5 -4.83 -7.30 45.65
N VAL A 6 -5.89 -6.58 46.02
CA VAL A 6 -6.62 -5.65 45.16
C VAL A 6 -6.91 -4.34 45.88
N SER A 7 -7.09 -3.26 45.11
CA SER A 7 -7.49 -1.98 45.68
C SER A 7 -8.90 -2.07 46.26
N PRO A 8 -9.17 -1.49 47.45
CA PRO A 8 -10.51 -1.41 48.02
C PRO A 8 -11.42 -0.39 47.30
N HIS A 9 -10.87 0.41 46.38
CA HIS A 9 -11.65 1.44 45.68
C HIS A 9 -12.60 0.80 44.65
N PRO A 10 -13.92 1.07 44.70
CA PRO A 10 -14.91 0.40 43.87
C PRO A 10 -14.74 0.69 42.37
N ASP A 11 -14.13 1.82 42.01
CA ASP A 11 -13.82 2.20 40.63
C ASP A 11 -12.34 1.95 40.23
N ALA A 12 -11.57 1.16 41.00
CA ALA A 12 -10.22 0.77 40.60
C ALA A 12 -10.27 -0.29 39.49
N PHE A 13 -10.48 0.15 38.25
CA PHE A 13 -10.60 -0.71 37.08
C PHE A 13 -9.49 -1.77 36.91
N PRO A 14 -8.21 -1.52 37.28
CA PRO A 14 -7.18 -2.56 37.22
C PRO A 14 -7.46 -3.72 38.19
N SER A 15 -8.01 -3.41 39.37
CA SER A 15 -8.41 -4.41 40.37
C SER A 15 -9.70 -5.13 39.97
N LEU A 16 -10.67 -4.42 39.37
CA LEU A 16 -11.89 -5.03 38.84
C LEU A 16 -11.59 -6.05 37.75
N ARG A 17 -10.61 -5.77 36.87
CA ARG A 17 -10.16 -6.72 35.83
C ARG A 17 -9.67 -8.04 36.42
N ALA A 18 -8.85 -7.98 37.48
CA ALA A 18 -8.36 -9.19 38.16
C ALA A 18 -9.47 -9.95 38.90
N LEU A 19 -10.41 -9.23 39.52
CA LEU A 19 -11.55 -9.83 40.23
C LEU A 19 -12.51 -10.55 39.27
N ILE A 20 -12.83 -9.96 38.12
CA ILE A 20 -13.68 -10.62 37.11
C ILE A 20 -12.96 -11.84 36.53
N ALA A 21 -11.66 -11.74 36.24
CA ALA A 21 -10.88 -12.90 35.80
C ALA A 21 -10.89 -14.05 36.83
N ALA A 22 -10.79 -13.73 38.13
CA ALA A 22 -10.92 -14.73 39.19
C ALA A 22 -12.28 -15.43 39.19
N ARG A 23 -13.38 -14.69 38.92
CA ARG A 23 -14.74 -15.26 38.83
C ARG A 23 -14.92 -16.18 37.63
N TYR A 24 -14.41 -15.81 36.46
CA TYR A 24 -14.40 -16.72 35.31
C TYR A 24 -13.58 -17.97 35.61
N GLY A 25 -12.46 -17.82 36.33
CA GLY A 25 -11.68 -18.93 36.89
C GLY A 25 -12.52 -19.92 37.72
N GLU A 26 -13.40 -19.41 38.59
CA GLU A 26 -14.31 -20.21 39.45
C GLU A 26 -15.40 -20.96 38.68
N ALA A 27 -15.85 -20.41 37.54
CA ALA A 27 -16.95 -20.97 36.74
C ALA A 27 -16.51 -22.01 35.70
N GLY A 28 -15.22 -22.04 35.32
CA GLY A 28 -14.66 -22.99 34.33
C GLY A 28 -13.97 -24.20 34.97
N GLU A 29 -13.66 -25.22 34.16
CA GLU A 29 -12.80 -26.35 34.58
C GLU A 29 -11.36 -25.88 34.83
N GLY A 30 -11.10 -25.39 36.05
CA GLY A 30 -9.79 -25.06 36.59
C GLY A 30 -9.14 -23.76 36.07
N PRO A 31 -8.33 -23.06 36.88
CA PRO A 31 -7.51 -21.95 36.38
C PRO A 31 -6.47 -22.51 35.41
N GLY A 32 -6.16 -21.76 34.34
CA GLY A 32 -5.23 -22.20 33.28
C GLY A 32 -3.79 -22.53 33.69
N TRP A 33 -3.47 -22.51 34.99
CA TRP A 33 -2.17 -22.89 35.55
C TRP A 33 -2.25 -24.00 36.64
N GLY A 34 -3.44 -24.53 36.97
CA GLY A 34 -3.59 -25.70 37.84
C GLY A 34 -3.50 -25.46 39.36
N GLY A 35 -3.69 -24.22 39.83
CA GLY A 35 -3.73 -23.86 41.26
C GLY A 35 -5.14 -23.80 41.88
N ALA A 36 -5.25 -23.69 43.21
CA ALA A 36 -6.52 -23.40 43.89
C ALA A 36 -6.90 -21.90 43.76
N HIS A 37 -8.21 -21.57 43.80
CA HIS A 37 -8.70 -20.19 43.74
C HIS A 37 -8.00 -19.28 44.76
N PRO A 38 -7.53 -18.09 44.35
CA PRO A 38 -6.84 -17.20 45.25
C PRO A 38 -7.82 -16.58 46.26
N ARG A 39 -7.38 -16.45 47.51
CA ARG A 39 -8.10 -15.67 48.52
C ARG A 39 -7.97 -14.19 48.18
N ILE A 40 -9.09 -13.49 48.02
CA ILE A 40 -9.11 -12.04 47.78
C ILE A 40 -8.76 -11.29 49.08
N CYS A 41 -7.83 -10.34 49.00
CA CYS A 41 -7.39 -9.49 50.10
C CYS A 41 -7.47 -8.00 49.71
N LEU A 42 -8.25 -7.23 50.47
CA LEU A 42 -8.40 -5.77 50.29
C LEU A 42 -7.37 -4.96 51.09
N GLN A 43 -6.61 -5.63 51.96
CA GLN A 43 -5.54 -5.00 52.73
C GLN A 43 -4.22 -5.05 51.95
N PRO A 44 -3.32 -4.06 52.11
CA PRO A 44 -2.01 -4.10 51.47
C PRO A 44 -1.21 -5.32 51.94
N PRO A 45 -0.30 -5.84 51.08
CA PRO A 45 0.49 -7.01 51.42
C PRO A 45 1.43 -6.74 52.62
N PRO A 46 1.64 -7.70 53.53
CA PRO A 46 2.45 -7.51 54.73
C PRO A 46 3.88 -7.09 54.38
N ALA A 47 4.37 -5.99 54.96
CA ALA A 47 5.69 -5.43 54.64
C ALA A 47 6.86 -6.44 54.77
N SER A 48 6.72 -7.46 55.64
CA SER A 48 7.70 -8.53 55.83
C SER A 48 7.78 -9.56 54.70
N ARG A 49 6.80 -9.58 53.78
CA ARG A 49 6.69 -10.54 52.66
C ARG A 49 6.58 -9.89 51.29
N THR A 50 6.58 -8.56 51.25
CA THR A 50 6.42 -7.77 50.04
C THR A 50 7.78 -7.55 49.34
N PRO A 51 7.91 -7.82 48.03
CA PRO A 51 9.14 -7.57 47.29
C PRO A 51 9.46 -6.07 47.24
N PHE A 52 10.74 -5.71 47.05
CA PHE A 52 11.15 -4.32 46.88
C PHE A 52 11.54 -4.07 45.40
N PRO A 53 10.91 -3.10 44.72
CA PRO A 53 9.86 -2.19 45.19
C PRO A 53 8.50 -2.90 45.39
N PRO A 54 7.61 -2.36 46.25
CA PRO A 54 6.30 -2.97 46.51
C PRO A 54 5.48 -3.11 45.23
N PRO A 55 4.73 -4.22 45.07
CA PRO A 55 3.98 -4.52 43.86
C PRO A 55 2.82 -3.54 43.69
N ARG A 56 2.54 -3.17 42.44
CA ARG A 56 1.36 -2.36 42.10
C ARG A 56 0.11 -3.22 42.12
N LEU A 57 -0.95 -2.79 42.79
CA LEU A 57 -2.21 -3.53 42.80
C LEU A 57 -2.88 -3.48 41.41
N PRO A 58 -3.46 -4.60 40.91
CA PRO A 58 -3.60 -5.89 41.60
C PRO A 58 -2.30 -6.72 41.63
N ALA A 59 -2.12 -7.49 42.69
CA ALA A 59 -0.96 -8.37 42.86
C ALA A 59 -1.38 -9.75 43.38
N LEU A 60 -0.85 -10.81 42.78
CA LEU A 60 -1.09 -12.21 43.12
C LEU A 60 0.16 -12.80 43.77
N GLU A 61 0.03 -13.27 45.00
CA GLU A 61 1.06 -14.02 45.74
C GLU A 61 0.78 -15.53 45.60
N GLN A 62 1.76 -16.30 45.13
CA GLN A 62 1.63 -17.74 44.89
C GLN A 62 2.46 -18.57 45.90
N GLY A 63 1.75 -19.38 46.71
CA GLY A 63 2.33 -20.47 47.53
C GLY A 63 3.26 -20.03 48.69
N PRO A 64 3.79 -21.00 49.48
CA PRO A 64 4.67 -20.72 50.63
C PRO A 64 6.07 -20.15 50.28
N GLY A 65 6.33 -19.85 49.01
CA GLY A 65 7.65 -19.44 48.48
C GLY A 65 7.72 -18.04 47.87
N GLY A 66 6.66 -17.21 47.99
CA GLY A 66 6.77 -15.76 47.73
C GLY A 66 6.93 -15.33 46.28
N LEU A 67 6.41 -16.08 45.29
CA LEU A 67 6.34 -15.58 43.92
C LEU A 67 5.23 -14.53 43.80
N TRP A 68 5.57 -13.34 43.30
CA TRP A 68 4.66 -12.23 43.10
C TRP A 68 4.45 -11.94 41.63
N VAL A 69 3.19 -11.88 41.19
CA VAL A 69 2.82 -11.36 39.88
C VAL A 69 1.93 -10.14 40.08
N TRP A 70 2.25 -9.01 39.46
CA TRP A 70 1.50 -7.78 39.66
C TRP A 70 1.22 -7.04 38.35
N GLY A 71 0.18 -6.22 38.37
CA GLY A 71 -0.37 -5.56 37.19
C GLY A 71 -1.57 -6.31 36.61
N ALA A 72 -2.60 -5.55 36.26
CA ALA A 72 -3.89 -6.09 35.84
C ALA A 72 -3.83 -7.05 34.63
N PRO A 73 -3.03 -6.80 33.57
CA PRO A 73 -2.96 -7.73 32.44
C PRO A 73 -2.38 -9.09 32.83
N ALA A 74 -1.23 -9.10 33.52
CA ALA A 74 -0.54 -10.34 33.92
C ALA A 74 -1.36 -11.16 34.93
N VAL A 75 -1.95 -10.48 35.92
CA VAL A 75 -2.81 -11.13 36.92
C VAL A 75 -4.08 -11.69 36.26
N ALA A 76 -4.74 -10.93 35.38
CA ALA A 76 -5.95 -11.41 34.70
C ALA A 76 -5.66 -12.59 33.76
N GLN A 77 -4.54 -12.56 33.03
CA GLN A 77 -4.11 -13.66 32.16
C GLN A 77 -3.89 -14.97 32.96
N LEU A 78 -3.31 -14.89 34.16
CA LEU A 78 -3.07 -16.06 35.02
C LEU A 78 -4.34 -16.64 35.64
N LEU A 79 -5.33 -15.77 35.91
CA LEU A 79 -6.59 -16.18 36.54
C LEU A 79 -7.64 -16.65 35.53
N TRP A 80 -7.48 -16.33 34.25
CA TRP A 80 -8.42 -16.70 33.19
C TRP A 80 -8.42 -18.23 32.92
N PRO A 81 -9.58 -18.87 32.68
CA PRO A 81 -9.65 -20.30 32.33
C PRO A 81 -8.96 -20.62 30.99
N ALA A 82 -8.23 -21.74 30.92
CA ALA A 82 -7.55 -22.16 29.69
C ALA A 82 -8.51 -22.47 28.53
N GLY A 83 -9.73 -22.94 28.82
CA GLY A 83 -10.76 -23.27 27.80
C GLY A 83 -11.48 -22.07 27.16
N LEU A 84 -11.37 -20.87 27.75
CA LEU A 84 -11.98 -19.64 27.23
C LEU A 84 -10.94 -18.70 26.58
N GLY A 85 -9.76 -19.22 26.23
CA GLY A 85 -8.79 -18.58 25.35
C GLY A 85 -9.11 -18.75 23.85
N GLY A 86 -10.31 -19.27 23.54
CA GLY A 86 -10.75 -19.72 22.22
C GLY A 86 -10.52 -21.23 22.03
N PRO A 87 -11.54 -22.01 21.60
CA PRO A 87 -11.31 -23.41 21.27
C PRO A 87 -10.49 -23.51 19.97
N GLY A 88 -9.26 -24.04 20.05
CA GLY A 88 -8.47 -24.52 18.92
C GLY A 88 -7.78 -23.48 18.00
N GLY A 89 -6.44 -23.58 17.89
CA GLY A 89 -5.66 -22.97 16.81
C GLY A 89 -5.07 -21.57 17.10
N SER A 90 -3.83 -21.34 16.66
CA SER A 90 -3.01 -20.13 16.92
C SER A 90 -3.68 -18.79 16.56
N ARG A 91 -4.71 -18.77 15.71
CA ARG A 91 -5.37 -17.54 15.22
C ARG A 91 -6.30 -16.88 16.24
N ALA A 92 -7.08 -17.66 17.01
CA ALA A 92 -8.01 -17.11 18.01
C ALA A 92 -7.26 -16.51 19.22
N ALA A 93 -6.21 -17.20 19.68
CA ALA A 93 -5.34 -16.72 20.74
C ALA A 93 -4.62 -15.42 20.36
N VAL A 94 -4.14 -15.31 19.10
CA VAL A 94 -3.52 -14.09 18.57
C VAL A 94 -4.52 -12.93 18.54
N LEU A 95 -5.76 -13.18 18.11
CA LEU A 95 -6.81 -12.16 18.07
C LEU A 95 -7.17 -11.66 19.48
N VAL A 96 -7.24 -12.56 20.48
CA VAL A 96 -7.44 -12.18 21.88
C VAL A 96 -6.30 -11.27 22.35
N GLN A 97 -5.04 -11.64 22.09
CA GLN A 97 -3.88 -10.83 22.49
C GLN A 97 -3.84 -9.47 21.77
N GLN A 98 -4.24 -9.42 20.50
CA GLN A 98 -4.35 -8.18 19.74
C GLN A 98 -5.34 -7.21 20.40
N TRP A 99 -6.53 -7.69 20.78
CA TRP A 99 -7.53 -6.86 21.46
C TRP A 99 -7.17 -6.50 22.89
N VAL A 100 -6.52 -7.40 23.63
CA VAL A 100 -5.97 -7.09 24.96
C VAL A 100 -4.93 -5.98 24.86
N SER A 101 -3.99 -6.10 23.92
CA SER A 101 -2.99 -5.05 23.67
C SER A 101 -3.66 -3.74 23.28
N TYR A 102 -4.63 -3.78 22.36
CA TYR A 102 -5.39 -2.59 21.95
C TYR A 102 -6.08 -1.90 23.14
N ALA A 103 -6.72 -2.67 24.02
CA ALA A 103 -7.35 -2.13 25.22
C ALA A 103 -6.34 -1.43 26.13
N ASP A 104 -5.19 -2.05 26.36
CA ASP A 104 -4.17 -1.53 27.25
C ASP A 104 -3.41 -0.32 26.67
N THR A 105 -3.15 -0.28 25.35
CA THR A 105 -2.34 0.76 24.72
C THR A 105 -3.15 1.92 24.11
N GLU A 106 -4.39 1.67 23.67
CA GLU A 106 -5.21 2.67 22.98
C GLU A 106 -6.43 3.07 23.83
N LEU A 107 -7.22 2.11 24.34
CA LEU A 107 -8.46 2.41 25.09
C LEU A 107 -8.18 3.00 26.47
N VAL A 108 -7.33 2.38 27.29
CA VAL A 108 -7.08 2.82 28.67
C VAL A 108 -6.57 4.27 28.72
N PRO A 109 -5.56 4.69 27.92
CA PRO A 109 -5.11 6.08 27.92
C PRO A 109 -6.21 7.06 27.49
N ALA A 110 -6.99 6.74 26.45
CA ALA A 110 -8.06 7.60 25.96
C ALA A 110 -9.22 7.71 26.96
N ALA A 111 -9.64 6.58 27.55
CA ALA A 111 -10.69 6.50 28.56
C ALA A 111 -10.31 7.27 29.83
N CYS A 112 -9.07 7.10 30.32
CA CYS A 112 -8.56 7.86 31.46
C CYS A 112 -8.43 9.36 31.14
N GLY A 113 -7.99 9.70 29.93
CA GLY A 113 -7.86 11.07 29.45
C GLY A 113 -9.20 11.80 29.41
N ALA A 114 -10.28 11.13 29.01
CA ALA A 114 -11.62 11.69 29.01
C ALA A 114 -12.26 11.74 30.42
N THR A 115 -12.04 10.69 31.24
CA THR A 115 -12.83 10.51 32.48
C THR A 115 -12.20 11.13 33.71
N LEU A 116 -10.88 11.02 33.90
CA LEU A 116 -10.23 11.54 35.12
C LEU A 116 -10.34 13.06 35.27
N PRO A 117 -10.24 13.88 34.19
CA PRO A 117 -10.51 15.31 34.28
C PRO A 117 -11.97 15.61 34.58
N ALA A 118 -12.92 14.88 33.99
CA ALA A 118 -14.33 15.03 34.28
C ALA A 118 -14.64 14.79 35.76
N LEU A 119 -13.96 13.81 36.38
CA LEU A 119 -14.04 13.50 37.81
C LEU A 119 -13.25 14.45 38.74
N GLY A 120 -12.55 15.46 38.21
CA GLY A 120 -11.72 16.38 39.00
C GLY A 120 -10.45 15.76 39.60
N LEU A 121 -10.05 14.55 39.16
CA LEU A 121 -8.92 13.78 39.70
C LEU A 121 -7.58 14.12 39.04
N ARG A 122 -7.58 15.00 38.03
CA ARG A 122 -6.38 15.50 37.33
C ARG A 122 -6.56 17.00 37.04
N GLY A 123 -5.52 17.81 37.26
CA GLY A 123 -5.54 19.22 36.89
C GLY A 123 -5.80 19.39 35.39
N SER A 124 -6.72 20.29 35.01
CA SER A 124 -7.12 20.50 33.62
C SER A 124 -5.98 21.11 32.80
N VAL A 125 -5.20 20.26 32.11
CA VAL A 125 -4.19 20.69 31.13
C VAL A 125 -4.66 20.43 29.69
N GLN A 126 -5.68 19.58 29.49
CA GLN A 126 -6.21 19.22 28.17
C GLN A 126 -7.61 19.80 27.93
N ASP A 127 -7.86 20.24 26.70
CA ASP A 127 -9.19 20.64 26.21
C ASP A 127 -10.16 19.44 26.30
N PRO A 128 -11.29 19.57 27.03
CA PRO A 128 -12.29 18.51 27.16
C PRO A 128 -12.80 17.96 25.82
N GLN A 129 -12.91 18.80 24.78
CA GLN A 129 -13.34 18.34 23.46
C GLN A 129 -12.27 17.49 22.77
N ALA A 130 -11.00 17.86 22.91
CA ALA A 130 -9.89 17.07 22.37
C ALA A 130 -9.78 15.69 23.04
N ALA A 131 -10.04 15.61 24.36
CA ALA A 131 -10.06 14.35 25.10
C ALA A 131 -11.20 13.42 24.67
N LEU A 132 -12.40 13.98 24.46
CA LEU A 132 -13.55 13.23 23.90
C LEU A 132 -13.29 12.79 22.46
N GLY A 133 -12.65 13.63 21.64
CA GLY A 133 -12.23 13.27 20.29
C GLY A 133 -11.21 12.12 20.27
N ALA A 134 -10.28 12.07 21.22
CA ALA A 134 -9.34 10.97 21.37
C ALA A 134 -10.04 9.66 21.77
N LEU A 135 -11.00 9.72 22.70
CA LEU A 135 -11.84 8.57 23.04
C LEU A 135 -12.66 8.10 21.84
N GLY A 136 -13.25 9.01 21.06
CA GLY A 136 -13.98 8.65 19.84
C GLY A 136 -13.12 7.95 18.80
N ARG A 137 -11.87 8.39 18.59
CA ARG A 137 -10.92 7.69 17.71
C ARG A 137 -10.59 6.28 18.21
N ALA A 138 -10.49 6.09 19.52
CA ALA A 138 -10.24 4.77 20.13
C ALA A 138 -11.50 3.87 20.14
N LEU A 139 -12.71 4.43 20.06
CA LEU A 139 -13.94 3.64 19.95
C LEU A 139 -14.24 3.19 18.51
N SER A 140 -13.76 3.94 17.51
CA SER A 140 -14.04 3.68 16.09
C SER A 140 -13.69 2.26 15.62
N PRO A 141 -12.49 1.69 15.91
CA PRO A 141 -12.18 0.32 15.53
C PRO A 141 -13.07 -0.73 16.21
N LEU A 142 -13.49 -0.50 17.47
CA LEU A 142 -14.41 -1.40 18.16
C LEU A 142 -15.80 -1.35 17.54
N GLU A 143 -16.29 -0.16 17.21
CA GLU A 143 -17.60 0.03 16.60
C GLU A 143 -17.72 -0.65 15.24
N GLU A 144 -16.66 -0.56 14.42
CA GLU A 144 -16.58 -1.26 13.13
C GLU A 144 -16.55 -2.78 13.32
N TRP A 145 -15.71 -3.28 14.24
CA TRP A 145 -15.58 -4.71 14.49
C TRP A 145 -16.88 -5.33 15.03
N LEU A 146 -17.49 -4.70 16.02
CA LEU A 146 -18.71 -5.17 16.71
C LEU A 146 -19.97 -5.02 15.88
N ARG A 147 -19.88 -4.46 14.67
CA ARG A 147 -20.95 -4.49 13.67
C ARG A 147 -21.21 -5.93 13.18
N GLN A 148 -20.16 -6.73 13.08
CA GLN A 148 -20.24 -8.10 12.54
C GLN A 148 -20.09 -9.17 13.62
N HIS A 149 -19.74 -8.80 14.86
CA HIS A 149 -19.39 -9.73 15.93
C HIS A 149 -20.14 -9.43 17.24
N THR A 150 -20.53 -10.48 17.96
CA THR A 150 -21.17 -10.35 19.27
C THR A 150 -20.17 -10.06 20.37
N TYR A 151 -18.97 -10.65 20.31
CA TYR A 151 -17.83 -10.46 21.23
C TYR A 151 -16.55 -10.11 20.46
N LEU A 152 -15.49 -9.68 21.14
CA LEU A 152 -14.24 -9.29 20.50
C LEU A 152 -13.46 -10.47 19.91
N ALA A 153 -13.58 -11.65 20.51
CA ALA A 153 -13.03 -12.89 19.99
C ALA A 153 -13.91 -14.08 20.36
N GLY A 154 -14.25 -14.92 19.37
CA GLY A 154 -15.07 -16.12 19.59
C GLY A 154 -16.55 -15.84 19.87
N GLU A 155 -17.25 -16.87 20.32
CA GLU A 155 -18.71 -16.87 20.52
C GLU A 155 -19.14 -16.58 21.98
N ALA A 156 -18.18 -16.32 22.87
CA ALA A 156 -18.39 -16.05 24.30
C ALA A 156 -17.40 -14.98 24.79
N PRO A 157 -17.64 -14.32 25.94
CA PRO A 157 -16.70 -13.36 26.51
C PRO A 157 -15.31 -13.97 26.70
N THR A 158 -14.29 -13.30 26.18
CA THR A 158 -12.88 -13.69 26.34
C THR A 158 -12.12 -12.66 27.17
N LEU A 159 -10.83 -12.91 27.41
CA LEU A 159 -9.94 -11.94 28.05
C LEU A 159 -9.88 -10.59 27.29
N ALA A 160 -10.11 -10.61 25.98
CA ALA A 160 -10.22 -9.40 25.15
C ALA A 160 -11.42 -8.55 25.61
N ASP A 161 -12.60 -9.17 25.76
CA ASP A 161 -13.81 -8.49 26.21
C ASP A 161 -13.64 -7.93 27.61
N LEU A 162 -13.06 -8.71 28.53
CA LEU A 162 -12.75 -8.27 29.88
C LEU A 162 -11.82 -7.03 29.89
N ALA A 163 -10.75 -7.05 29.09
CA ALA A 163 -9.81 -5.93 29.01
C ALA A 163 -10.49 -4.65 28.50
N ALA A 164 -11.26 -4.74 27.42
CA ALA A 164 -11.92 -3.59 26.82
C ALA A 164 -13.08 -3.05 27.68
N VAL A 165 -13.91 -3.92 28.29
CA VAL A 165 -15.00 -3.50 29.18
C VAL A 165 -14.48 -2.78 30.41
N THR A 166 -13.41 -3.29 31.04
CA THR A 166 -12.83 -2.65 32.23
C THR A 166 -12.17 -1.32 31.89
N ALA A 167 -11.58 -1.17 30.70
CA ALA A 167 -11.07 0.10 30.20
C ALA A 167 -12.20 1.14 29.99
N LEU A 168 -13.35 0.70 29.50
CA LEU A 168 -14.49 1.57 29.16
C LEU A 168 -15.48 1.81 30.30
N LEU A 169 -15.31 1.12 31.44
CA LEU A 169 -16.23 1.21 32.58
C LEU A 169 -16.44 2.66 33.08
N LEU A 170 -15.35 3.42 33.26
CA LEU A 170 -15.44 4.80 33.74
C LEU A 170 -16.09 5.74 32.71
N PRO A 171 -15.70 5.71 31.42
CA PRO A 171 -16.42 6.45 30.38
C PRO A 171 -17.93 6.20 30.39
N PHE A 172 -18.38 4.94 30.47
CA PHE A 172 -19.82 4.61 30.48
C PHE A 172 -20.55 5.06 31.75
N ARG A 173 -19.86 5.12 32.89
CA ARG A 173 -20.44 5.58 34.18
C ARG A 173 -20.49 7.11 34.32
N TYR A 174 -19.56 7.84 33.71
CA TYR A 174 -19.34 9.25 34.06
C TYR A 174 -19.28 10.24 32.89
N VAL A 175 -19.09 9.80 31.65
CA VAL A 175 -18.80 10.72 30.52
C VAL A 175 -19.69 10.49 29.31
N LEU A 176 -19.95 9.23 28.93
CA LEU A 176 -20.70 8.90 27.72
C LEU A 176 -22.19 9.02 27.99
N ASP A 177 -22.80 10.16 27.69
CA ASP A 177 -24.23 10.41 27.83
C ASP A 177 -25.07 9.64 26.77
N PRO A 178 -26.42 9.65 26.85
CA PRO A 178 -27.28 8.96 25.88
C PRO A 178 -27.08 9.38 24.41
N CYS A 179 -26.75 10.64 24.14
CA CYS A 179 -26.53 11.14 22.79
C CYS A 179 -25.22 10.57 22.22
N VAL A 180 -24.14 10.59 23.00
CA VAL A 180 -22.84 10.05 22.59
C VAL A 180 -22.89 8.53 22.44
N ARG A 181 -23.59 7.82 23.33
CA ARG A 181 -23.78 6.36 23.22
C ARG A 181 -24.52 5.94 21.95
N ARG A 182 -25.40 6.78 21.41
CA ARG A 182 -26.11 6.51 20.15
C ARG A 182 -25.16 6.51 18.94
N ILE A 183 -24.09 7.30 19.00
CA ILE A 183 -23.04 7.32 17.97
C ILE A 183 -22.27 5.99 17.96
N TRP A 184 -22.06 5.41 19.15
CA TRP A 184 -21.35 4.15 19.36
C TRP A 184 -22.33 3.01 19.68
N GLY A 185 -23.27 2.76 18.77
CA GLY A 185 -24.38 1.85 18.99
C GLY A 185 -23.94 0.40 19.21
N ASN A 186 -23.01 -0.10 18.40
CA ASN A 186 -22.51 -1.47 18.51
C ASN A 186 -21.66 -1.66 19.76
N VAL A 187 -20.78 -0.70 20.07
CA VAL A 187 -20.01 -0.72 21.32
C VAL A 187 -20.93 -0.67 22.54
N THR A 188 -21.96 0.18 22.52
CA THR A 188 -22.91 0.29 23.64
C THR A 188 -23.68 -1.01 23.83
N ARG A 189 -24.17 -1.63 22.75
CA ARG A 189 -24.81 -2.96 22.80
C ARG A 189 -23.89 -3.99 23.44
N TRP A 190 -22.69 -4.15 22.88
CA TRP A 190 -21.70 -5.12 23.35
C TRP A 190 -21.29 -4.90 24.81
N PHE A 191 -21.05 -3.65 25.21
CA PHE A 191 -20.70 -3.31 26.58
C PHE A 191 -21.80 -3.74 27.56
N ILE A 192 -23.07 -3.44 27.24
CA ILE A 192 -24.23 -3.85 28.03
C ILE A 192 -24.31 -5.38 28.09
N THR A 193 -24.14 -6.06 26.96
CA THR A 193 -24.13 -7.53 26.88
C THR A 193 -23.05 -8.15 27.78
N CYS A 194 -21.86 -7.54 27.86
CA CYS A 194 -20.77 -8.03 28.70
C CYS A 194 -21.00 -7.77 30.18
N VAL A 195 -21.40 -6.57 30.59
CA VAL A 195 -21.60 -6.24 32.02
C VAL A 195 -22.80 -6.97 32.64
N GLN A 196 -23.72 -7.48 31.81
CA GLN A 196 -24.84 -8.31 32.23
C GLN A 196 -24.48 -9.78 32.44
N GLN A 197 -23.31 -10.23 32.03
CA GLN A 197 -22.86 -11.61 32.28
C GLN A 197 -22.73 -11.87 33.79
N PRO A 198 -23.05 -13.07 34.28
CA PRO A 198 -23.07 -13.39 35.72
C PRO A 198 -21.76 -13.03 36.44
N GLU A 199 -20.62 -13.33 35.83
CA GLU A 199 -19.28 -13.13 36.37
C GLU A 199 -18.91 -11.64 36.44
N PHE A 200 -19.31 -10.86 35.45
CA PHE A 200 -19.16 -9.40 35.48
C PHE A 200 -20.06 -8.80 36.55
N ARG A 201 -21.33 -9.19 36.61
CA ARG A 201 -22.31 -8.67 37.57
C ARG A 201 -21.95 -9.01 39.01
N ALA A 202 -21.35 -10.17 39.25
CA ALA A 202 -20.87 -10.59 40.57
C ALA A 202 -19.76 -9.68 41.13
N VAL A 203 -19.02 -8.98 40.27
CA VAL A 203 -17.93 -8.06 40.68
C VAL A 203 -18.34 -6.60 40.55
N LEU A 204 -18.97 -6.22 39.44
CA LEU A 204 -19.31 -4.83 39.12
C LEU A 204 -20.61 -4.35 39.79
N GLY A 205 -21.47 -5.27 40.22
CA GLY A 205 -22.84 -4.96 40.62
C GLY A 205 -23.68 -4.47 39.43
N GLU A 206 -24.77 -3.75 39.74
CA GLU A 206 -25.57 -3.09 38.71
C GLU A 206 -24.80 -1.88 38.13
N VAL A 207 -24.49 -1.92 36.83
CA VAL A 207 -23.77 -0.84 36.14
C VAL A 207 -24.76 0.23 35.69
N VAL A 208 -24.82 1.33 36.42
CA VAL A 208 -25.63 2.50 36.04
C VAL A 208 -24.89 3.36 35.03
N LEU A 209 -25.48 3.52 33.84
CA LEU A 209 -24.91 4.33 32.75
C LEU A 209 -25.12 5.83 32.99
N TYR A 210 -24.19 6.66 32.49
CA TYR A 210 -24.25 8.11 32.65
C TYR A 210 -25.49 8.71 31.96
N SER A 211 -26.28 9.49 32.68
CA SER A 211 -27.50 10.12 32.14
C SER A 211 -27.30 11.56 31.66
N GLY A 212 -26.10 12.13 31.80
CA GLY A 212 -25.85 13.56 31.58
C GLY A 212 -26.30 14.47 32.73
N ALA A 213 -27.06 13.95 33.71
CA ALA A 213 -27.72 14.74 34.76
C ALA A 213 -27.23 14.49 36.19
N ARG A 214 -26.21 13.63 36.41
CA ARG A 214 -25.64 13.45 37.74
C ARG A 214 -24.66 14.59 38.07
N PRO A 215 -24.85 15.37 39.16
CA PRO A 215 -23.72 16.08 39.73
C PRO A 215 -22.71 15.03 40.16
N LEU A 216 -21.47 15.16 39.68
CA LEU A 216 -20.35 14.32 40.10
C LEU A 216 -20.06 14.64 41.57
N PHE A 217 -20.78 13.99 42.50
CA PHE A 217 -20.45 13.66 43.89
C PHE A 217 -21.76 13.46 44.70
N GLN A 218 -22.01 12.24 45.17
CA GLN A 218 -22.65 11.95 46.47
C GLN A 218 -22.71 10.43 46.73
N GLN A 219 -22.14 9.99 47.87
CA GLN A 219 -22.68 9.02 48.86
C GLN A 219 -21.68 8.87 50.04
N PRO A 220 -22.12 8.42 51.25
CA PRO A 220 -21.94 9.17 52.51
C PRO A 220 -21.01 8.52 53.57
N GLY A 221 -20.48 9.34 54.50
CA GLY A 221 -19.74 8.95 55.71
C GLY A 221 -19.54 10.16 56.65
N PRO A 222 -19.37 9.97 57.97
CA PRO A 222 -19.81 10.90 59.02
C PRO A 222 -18.98 12.18 59.16
N GLU A 223 -19.63 13.23 59.67
CA GLU A 223 -19.10 14.57 59.90
C GLU A 223 -17.82 14.59 60.74
N VAL A 224 -16.77 15.22 60.20
CA VAL A 224 -15.68 15.81 60.98
C VAL A 224 -15.51 17.24 60.51
N THR A 225 -15.82 18.19 61.39
CA THR A 225 -15.66 19.63 61.19
C THR A 225 -14.17 20.00 61.08
N ALA A 226 -13.80 20.77 60.04
CA ALA A 226 -12.47 21.32 59.88
C ALA A 226 -12.33 22.68 60.60
N PRO A 227 -11.19 22.98 61.26
CA PRO A 227 -11.00 24.23 62.00
C PRO A 227 -10.68 25.42 61.06
N PRO A 228 -10.88 26.68 61.52
CA PRO A 228 -10.67 27.87 60.70
C PRO A 228 -9.19 28.11 60.38
N LYS A 229 -8.94 28.65 59.17
CA LYS A 229 -7.60 28.92 58.62
C LYS A 229 -6.84 29.97 59.44
N THR A 230 -5.55 29.71 59.67
CA THR A 230 -4.70 30.58 60.49
C THR A 230 -4.27 31.87 59.76
N PRO A 231 -3.96 32.96 60.51
CA PRO A 231 -3.53 34.25 59.95
C PRO A 231 -2.33 34.17 58.98
N ALA A 232 -1.47 33.15 59.14
CA ALA A 232 -0.34 32.91 58.25
C ALA A 232 -0.75 32.47 56.84
N GLN A 233 -1.87 31.74 56.69
CA GLN A 233 -2.39 31.31 55.40
C GLN A 233 -3.03 32.48 54.63
N LEU A 234 -3.76 33.35 55.32
CA LEU A 234 -4.32 34.58 54.76
C LEU A 234 -3.23 35.56 54.29
N LYS A 235 -2.14 35.69 55.07
CA LYS A 235 -0.99 36.53 54.70
C LYS A 235 -0.24 35.99 53.47
N LYS A 236 -0.22 34.67 53.27
CA LYS A 236 0.41 34.00 52.12
C LYS A 236 -0.43 34.13 50.85
N GLU A 237 -1.75 34.14 50.96
CA GLU A 237 -2.67 34.42 49.85
C GLU A 237 -2.65 35.90 49.44
N ALA A 238 -2.62 36.84 50.40
CA ALA A 238 -2.48 38.26 50.13
C ALA A 238 -1.19 38.57 49.35
N LYS A 239 -0.06 37.96 49.75
CA LYS A 239 1.25 38.10 49.07
C LYS A 239 1.27 37.46 47.67
N LYS A 240 0.41 36.47 47.42
CA LYS A 240 0.23 35.83 46.10
C LYS A 240 -0.61 36.72 45.17
N ARG A 241 -1.67 37.35 45.70
CA ARG A 241 -2.50 38.32 44.95
C ARG A 241 -1.71 39.56 44.56
N GLU A 242 -0.94 40.13 45.48
CA GLU A 242 -0.11 41.32 45.19
C GLU A 242 0.97 41.04 44.13
N LYS A 243 1.56 39.83 44.14
CA LYS A 243 2.51 39.40 43.10
C LYS A 243 1.85 39.23 41.74
N LEU A 244 0.61 38.75 41.70
CA LEU A 244 -0.14 38.53 40.47
C LEU A 244 -0.58 39.88 39.86
N GLU A 245 -1.02 40.83 40.68
CA GLU A 245 -1.37 42.19 40.23
C GLU A 245 -0.15 42.96 39.71
N LYS A 246 1.01 42.88 40.39
CA LYS A 246 2.27 43.45 39.90
C LYS A 246 2.77 42.80 38.60
N PHE A 247 2.48 41.52 38.38
CA PHE A 247 2.81 40.82 37.13
C PHE A 247 1.91 41.28 35.98
N GLN A 248 0.60 41.45 36.23
CA GLN A 248 -0.35 41.93 35.24
C GLN A 248 -0.15 43.41 34.87
N GLN A 249 0.24 44.27 35.83
CA GLN A 249 0.62 45.66 35.55
C GLN A 249 1.90 45.75 34.69
N LYS A 250 2.88 44.88 34.92
CA LYS A 250 4.10 44.82 34.08
C LYS A 250 3.82 44.37 32.65
N GLN A 251 2.90 43.43 32.44
CA GLN A 251 2.50 43.01 31.10
C GLN A 251 1.77 44.12 30.33
N LYS A 252 0.94 44.94 31.01
CA LYS A 252 0.25 46.06 30.37
C LYS A 252 1.19 47.21 29.98
N ILE A 253 2.23 47.45 30.76
CA ILE A 253 3.23 48.49 30.45
C ILE A 253 4.18 48.04 29.31
N GLN A 254 4.40 46.73 29.14
CA GLN A 254 5.26 46.18 28.08
C GLN A 254 4.65 46.20 26.67
N GLN A 255 3.33 46.39 26.56
CA GLN A 255 2.63 46.44 25.25
C GLN A 255 2.52 47.84 24.64
N GLN A 256 3.07 48.90 25.26
CA GLN A 256 2.84 50.29 24.83
C GLN A 256 4.07 51.17 24.59
N GLN A 257 5.29 50.63 24.37
CA GLN A 257 6.42 51.49 23.93
C GLN A 257 7.29 50.88 22.82
N PRO A 258 7.73 51.68 21.81
CA PRO A 258 8.64 51.23 20.76
C PRO A 258 10.12 51.25 21.21
N LEU A 259 10.93 50.43 20.54
CA LEU A 259 12.35 50.16 20.82
C LEU A 259 13.27 51.39 20.71
N PRO A 260 14.26 51.50 21.61
CA PRO A 260 15.55 52.11 21.29
C PRO A 260 16.72 51.11 21.33
N ARG A 261 17.73 51.42 20.49
CA ARG A 261 18.99 50.69 20.31
C ARG A 261 19.95 50.86 21.48
N GLU A 262 20.82 49.86 21.60
CA GLU A 262 22.25 49.91 21.99
C GLU A 262 22.75 49.54 23.41
N GLN A 263 23.86 48.78 23.34
CA GLN A 263 24.99 48.55 24.25
C GLN A 263 24.90 47.50 25.39
N LYS A 264 25.61 46.39 25.13
CA LYS A 264 25.96 45.27 26.02
C LYS A 264 26.92 45.70 27.13
N LYS A 265 26.66 45.22 28.36
CA LYS A 265 27.70 44.84 29.35
C LYS A 265 27.29 43.52 30.05
N PRO A 266 28.26 42.66 30.40
CA PRO A 266 28.02 41.23 30.58
C PRO A 266 27.57 40.87 32.00
N LYS A 267 26.63 39.93 32.12
CA LYS A 267 26.24 39.27 33.38
C LYS A 267 26.13 37.75 33.14
N PRO A 268 26.37 36.97 34.19
CA PRO A 268 27.21 35.76 34.15
C PRO A 268 26.48 34.57 33.52
N GLU A 269 27.27 33.69 32.91
CA GLU A 269 26.85 32.44 32.29
C GLU A 269 25.86 31.68 33.18
N LYS A 270 24.58 31.74 32.80
CA LYS A 270 23.70 30.60 33.01
C LYS A 270 24.28 29.50 32.16
N ARG A 271 24.75 28.41 32.79
CA ARG A 271 24.99 27.13 32.13
C ARG A 271 23.81 26.88 31.18
N GLU A 272 24.06 27.07 29.90
CA GLU A 272 23.24 26.50 28.85
C GLU A 272 23.13 25.01 29.19
N LYS A 273 21.89 24.49 29.21
CA LYS A 273 21.73 23.07 28.97
C LYS A 273 22.29 22.88 27.57
N ARG A 274 23.56 22.44 27.49
CA ARG A 274 24.14 21.91 26.26
C ARG A 274 23.12 20.92 25.73
N ASP A 275 22.64 21.17 24.53
CA ASP A 275 22.07 20.13 23.71
C ASP A 275 23.12 19.02 23.70
N PRO A 276 22.86 17.82 24.25
CA PRO A 276 23.83 16.74 24.14
C PRO A 276 23.91 16.47 22.64
N GLY A 277 25.01 16.91 22.02
CA GLY A 277 25.22 16.74 20.60
C GLY A 277 24.91 15.31 20.16
N VAL A 278 24.54 15.15 18.89
CA VAL A 278 24.23 13.84 18.30
C VAL A 278 25.32 12.84 18.71
N ILE A 279 24.95 11.83 19.49
CA ILE A 279 25.91 10.84 20.02
C ILE A 279 26.33 9.96 18.83
N THR A 280 27.57 10.12 18.38
CA THR A 280 28.15 9.38 17.26
C THR A 280 29.06 8.25 17.74
N TYR A 281 29.30 7.28 16.84
CA TYR A 281 30.27 6.21 17.07
C TYR A 281 31.67 6.66 16.64
N ASP A 282 32.52 6.97 17.62
CA ASP A 282 33.85 7.56 17.36
C ASP A 282 35.02 6.58 17.59
N LEU A 283 34.74 5.31 17.89
CA LEU A 283 35.77 4.28 18.04
C LEU A 283 36.31 3.87 16.65
N PRO A 284 37.63 3.65 16.50
CA PRO A 284 38.24 3.30 15.23
C PRO A 284 37.94 1.84 14.88
N THR A 285 36.77 1.58 14.29
CA THR A 285 36.46 0.28 13.67
C THR A 285 36.70 0.38 12.16
N PRO A 286 37.67 -0.36 11.61
CA PRO A 286 37.87 -0.44 10.17
C PRO A 286 36.58 -0.89 9.45
N PRO A 287 36.27 -0.38 8.24
CA PRO A 287 35.11 -0.82 7.48
C PRO A 287 35.09 -2.34 7.29
N GLY A 288 33.99 -2.97 7.71
CA GLY A 288 33.82 -4.42 7.58
C GLY A 288 34.26 -5.23 8.79
N GLU A 289 34.99 -4.64 9.75
CA GLU A 289 35.30 -5.30 11.01
C GLU A 289 34.13 -5.26 11.99
N LYS A 290 34.10 -6.23 12.91
CA LYS A 290 33.09 -6.27 13.96
C LYS A 290 33.22 -5.02 14.82
N LYS A 291 32.10 -4.34 15.03
CA LYS A 291 32.01 -3.14 15.87
C LYS A 291 32.73 -3.32 17.20
N ASP A 292 33.65 -2.40 17.50
CA ASP A 292 34.27 -2.33 18.83
C ASP A 292 33.23 -1.85 19.87
N ILE A 293 32.99 -2.71 20.86
CA ILE A 293 32.07 -2.49 21.99
C ILE A 293 32.80 -2.38 23.34
N SER A 294 34.13 -2.27 23.33
CA SER A 294 34.96 -2.13 24.54
C SER A 294 34.79 -0.77 25.23
N GLY A 295 34.34 0.24 24.48
CA GLY A 295 34.07 1.58 24.99
C GLY A 295 32.88 1.65 25.95
N THR A 296 32.76 2.78 26.64
CA THR A 296 31.63 3.02 27.55
C THR A 296 30.34 3.24 26.76
N MET A 297 29.29 2.47 27.07
CA MET A 297 27.97 2.67 26.48
C MET A 297 27.39 4.05 26.80
N PRO A 298 26.94 4.82 25.77
CA PRO A 298 26.25 6.10 25.95
C PRO A 298 25.11 6.10 26.98
N ASP A 299 24.83 7.28 27.54
CA ASP A 299 23.76 7.48 28.52
C ASP A 299 22.35 7.40 27.95
N SER A 300 22.19 7.70 26.67
CA SER A 300 20.95 7.52 25.92
C SER A 300 21.21 6.76 24.63
N TYR A 301 20.16 6.08 24.15
CA TYR A 301 20.17 5.47 22.83
C TYR A 301 20.37 6.52 21.74
N SER A 302 21.29 6.22 20.83
CA SER A 302 21.49 6.97 19.58
C SER A 302 21.54 5.98 18.43
N PRO A 303 20.66 6.11 17.42
CA PRO A 303 20.73 5.28 16.22
C PRO A 303 22.10 5.32 15.54
N GLN A 304 22.69 6.51 15.40
CA GLN A 304 24.01 6.67 14.77
C GLN A 304 25.10 5.93 15.53
N TYR A 305 25.02 5.93 16.87
CA TYR A 305 25.94 5.13 17.67
C TYR A 305 25.67 3.65 17.48
N VAL A 306 24.42 3.20 17.60
CA VAL A 306 24.06 1.77 17.66
C VAL A 306 24.25 1.07 16.32
N GLU A 307 23.78 1.65 15.22
CA GLU A 307 23.73 1.05 13.89
C GLU A 307 25.10 1.08 13.17
N ALA A 308 26.03 1.94 13.61
CA ALA A 308 27.37 2.05 13.03
C ALA A 308 28.14 0.72 13.00
N ALA A 309 28.96 0.56 11.95
CA ALA A 309 29.85 -0.58 11.67
C ALA A 309 29.19 -1.97 11.45
N TRP A 310 27.94 -2.19 11.88
CA TRP A 310 27.31 -3.50 11.79
C TRP A 310 27.07 -3.99 10.36
N TYR A 311 26.50 -3.14 9.50
CA TYR A 311 26.11 -3.57 8.16
C TYR A 311 27.30 -4.00 7.28
N PRO A 312 28.39 -3.20 7.18
CA PRO A 312 29.58 -3.64 6.44
C PRO A 312 30.16 -4.95 6.98
N TRP A 313 30.14 -5.16 8.30
CA TRP A 313 30.60 -6.41 8.89
C TRP A 313 29.71 -7.60 8.51
N TRP A 314 28.38 -7.46 8.61
CA TRP A 314 27.46 -8.53 8.21
C TRP A 314 27.63 -8.96 6.76
N GLU A 315 27.83 -7.98 5.86
CA GLU A 315 28.07 -8.22 4.43
C GLU A 315 29.42 -8.93 4.21
N GLN A 316 30.50 -8.46 4.85
CA GLN A 316 31.82 -9.08 4.72
C GLN A 316 31.87 -10.51 5.26
N GLN A 317 31.18 -10.80 6.37
CA GLN A 317 31.12 -12.15 6.93
C GLN A 317 30.24 -13.12 6.11
N GLY A 318 29.52 -12.61 5.11
CA GLY A 318 28.63 -13.44 4.28
C GLY A 318 27.39 -13.94 5.01
N PHE A 319 26.97 -13.31 6.12
CA PHE A 319 25.82 -13.79 6.93
C PHE A 319 24.49 -13.81 6.17
N PHE A 320 24.39 -13.09 5.07
CA PHE A 320 23.18 -13.03 4.25
C PHE A 320 23.09 -14.16 3.24
N LYS A 321 24.22 -14.84 2.97
CA LYS A 321 24.35 -15.87 1.95
C LYS A 321 23.71 -17.19 2.41
N PRO A 322 22.97 -17.91 1.55
CA PRO A 322 22.43 -19.22 1.90
C PRO A 322 23.53 -20.27 2.15
N GLU A 323 24.75 -20.04 1.65
CA GLU A 323 25.93 -20.88 1.87
C GLU A 323 26.54 -20.70 3.27
N TYR A 324 26.15 -19.67 4.02
CA TYR A 324 26.76 -19.39 5.32
C TYR A 324 26.60 -20.54 6.31
N GLY A 325 27.73 -21.05 6.82
CA GLY A 325 27.77 -22.19 7.73
C GLY A 325 27.50 -23.54 7.05
N ARG A 326 27.58 -23.62 5.72
CA ARG A 326 27.36 -24.85 4.94
C ARG A 326 28.54 -25.14 4.02
N SER A 327 28.73 -26.41 3.67
CA SER A 327 29.72 -26.86 2.68
C SER A 327 29.24 -26.72 1.22
N SER A 328 27.92 -26.81 0.99
CA SER A 328 27.30 -26.63 -0.31
C SER A 328 25.84 -26.19 -0.14
N VAL A 329 25.35 -25.38 -1.08
CA VAL A 329 23.95 -24.95 -1.14
C VAL A 329 23.02 -26.10 -1.56
N SER A 330 23.51 -27.00 -2.42
CA SER A 330 22.79 -28.20 -2.86
C SER A 330 22.71 -29.32 -1.82
N ALA A 331 23.51 -29.25 -0.76
CA ALA A 331 23.46 -30.24 0.30
C ALA A 331 22.08 -30.21 1.00
N PRO A 332 21.37 -31.34 1.14
CA PRO A 332 20.06 -31.39 1.78
C PRO A 332 20.07 -30.76 3.18
N ASN A 333 19.07 -29.93 3.48
CA ASN A 333 18.87 -29.38 4.81
C ASN A 333 17.62 -30.03 5.47
N PRO A 334 17.75 -30.77 6.58
CA PRO A 334 16.59 -31.31 7.29
C PRO A 334 15.69 -30.21 7.87
N ARG A 335 16.21 -28.98 8.07
CA ARG A 335 15.41 -27.83 8.49
C ARG A 335 14.56 -27.23 7.36
N GLY A 336 14.87 -27.55 6.10
CA GLY A 336 14.18 -27.04 4.92
C GLY A 336 14.86 -25.84 4.26
N VAL A 337 14.17 -25.29 3.25
CA VAL A 337 14.61 -24.17 2.41
C VAL A 337 13.57 -23.06 2.48
N PHE A 338 14.03 -21.83 2.70
CA PHE A 338 13.23 -20.62 2.57
C PHE A 338 13.76 -19.79 1.41
N MET A 339 12.94 -19.63 0.37
CA MET A 339 13.25 -18.74 -0.75
C MET A 339 12.17 -17.67 -0.86
N MET A 340 12.62 -16.43 -0.97
CA MET A 340 11.80 -15.28 -1.33
C MET A 340 12.59 -14.37 -2.28
N CYS A 341 11.93 -13.84 -3.30
CA CYS A 341 12.48 -12.75 -4.12
C CYS A 341 11.89 -11.42 -3.68
N ILE A 342 12.70 -10.36 -3.69
CA ILE A 342 12.17 -9.00 -3.48
C ILE A 342 11.24 -8.63 -4.66
N PRO A 343 10.12 -7.93 -4.42
CA PRO A 343 9.45 -7.14 -5.45
C PRO A 343 10.44 -6.12 -6.01
N PRO A 344 10.96 -6.32 -7.22
CA PRO A 344 12.10 -5.53 -7.70
C PRO A 344 11.68 -4.07 -7.81
N PRO A 345 12.28 -3.13 -7.05
CA PRO A 345 11.87 -1.73 -7.11
C PRO A 345 12.15 -1.13 -8.50
N ASN A 346 11.24 -0.29 -8.97
CA ASN A 346 11.38 0.40 -10.26
C ASN A 346 12.52 1.43 -10.21
N VAL A 347 13.39 1.45 -11.22
CA VAL A 347 14.51 2.41 -11.32
C VAL A 347 14.05 3.82 -11.76
N THR A 348 13.09 4.38 -11.03
CA THR A 348 12.41 5.66 -11.32
C THR A 348 12.76 6.76 -10.30
N GLY A 349 13.74 6.53 -9.43
CA GLY A 349 14.16 7.47 -8.37
C GLY A 349 14.38 6.76 -7.04
N SER A 350 14.06 7.44 -5.93
CA SER A 350 14.22 6.90 -4.57
C SER A 350 13.08 5.98 -4.14
N LEU A 351 13.38 5.13 -3.14
CA LEU A 351 12.38 4.41 -2.36
C LEU A 351 11.57 5.37 -1.47
N HIS A 352 10.44 4.87 -0.97
CA HIS A 352 9.54 5.58 -0.05
C HIS A 352 9.08 4.64 1.06
N LEU A 353 8.36 5.15 2.06
CA LEU A 353 7.93 4.36 3.24
C LEU A 353 7.13 3.09 2.92
N GLY A 354 6.36 3.06 1.82
CA GLY A 354 5.78 1.80 1.31
C GLY A 354 6.82 0.69 1.03
N HIS A 355 7.94 1.01 0.36
CA HIS A 355 9.03 0.05 0.14
C HIS A 355 9.74 -0.33 1.44
N ALA A 356 9.85 0.62 2.39
CA ALA A 356 10.42 0.34 3.70
C ALA A 356 9.56 -0.65 4.50
N LEU A 357 8.22 -0.60 4.35
CA LEU A 357 7.30 -1.57 4.96
C LEU A 357 7.52 -2.96 4.39
N THR A 358 7.49 -3.10 3.06
CA THR A 358 7.80 -4.35 2.34
C THR A 358 9.12 -4.93 2.84
N ASN A 359 10.17 -4.11 2.87
CA ASN A 359 11.49 -4.50 3.34
C ASN A 359 11.50 -4.95 4.81
N ALA A 360 10.82 -4.22 5.69
CA ALA A 360 10.77 -4.53 7.11
C ALA A 360 10.11 -5.89 7.37
N ILE A 361 9.01 -6.20 6.67
CA ILE A 361 8.33 -7.50 6.75
C ILE A 361 9.25 -8.60 6.21
N GLN A 362 9.76 -8.43 4.99
CA GLN A 362 10.56 -9.44 4.31
C GLN A 362 11.85 -9.79 5.05
N ASP A 363 12.57 -8.77 5.52
CA ASP A 363 13.81 -9.00 6.26
C ASP A 363 13.54 -9.67 7.61
N SER A 364 12.43 -9.34 8.28
CA SER A 364 12.06 -9.98 9.55
C SER A 364 11.76 -11.48 9.36
N LEU A 365 11.02 -11.83 8.30
CA LEU A 365 10.75 -13.22 7.93
C LEU A 365 12.05 -13.95 7.56
N THR A 366 12.87 -13.34 6.70
CA THR A 366 14.15 -13.90 6.26
C THR A 366 15.07 -14.20 7.43
N ARG A 367 15.23 -13.25 8.36
CA ARG A 367 16.04 -13.43 9.57
C ARG A 367 15.46 -14.53 10.46
N TRP A 368 14.15 -14.58 10.63
CA TRP A 368 13.50 -15.64 11.41
C TRP A 368 13.73 -17.04 10.83
N HIS A 369 13.58 -17.21 9.52
CA HIS A 369 13.86 -18.48 8.83
C HIS A 369 15.35 -18.86 8.91
N ARG A 370 16.27 -17.90 8.75
CA ARG A 370 17.71 -18.12 8.95
C ARG A 370 18.03 -18.56 10.38
N MET A 371 17.42 -17.93 11.39
CA MET A 371 17.57 -18.31 12.81
C MET A 371 17.00 -19.69 13.15
N ARG A 372 16.02 -20.18 12.37
CA ARG A 372 15.50 -21.56 12.47
C ARG A 372 16.42 -22.61 11.85
N GLY A 373 17.54 -22.19 11.24
CA GLY A 373 18.52 -23.06 10.61
C GLY A 373 18.14 -23.53 9.20
N GLU A 374 17.14 -22.91 8.57
CA GLU A 374 16.75 -23.20 7.19
C GLU A 374 17.80 -22.65 6.21
N THR A 375 17.88 -23.25 5.01
CA THR A 375 18.68 -22.68 3.91
C THR A 375 17.89 -21.50 3.36
N THR A 376 18.30 -20.28 3.70
CA THR A 376 17.50 -19.08 3.50
C THR A 376 18.11 -18.18 2.44
N LEU A 377 17.39 -17.99 1.33
CA LEU A 377 17.72 -17.03 0.27
C LEU A 377 16.64 -15.94 0.19
N TRP A 378 17.07 -14.69 0.36
CA TRP A 378 16.29 -13.52 -0.02
C TRP A 378 17.00 -12.79 -1.16
N ASN A 379 16.49 -12.96 -2.39
CA ASN A 379 17.18 -12.51 -3.59
C ASN A 379 16.85 -11.04 -3.91
N PRO A 380 17.86 -10.14 -4.02
CA PRO A 380 17.66 -8.76 -4.42
C PRO A 380 17.49 -8.60 -5.94
N GLY A 381 16.91 -7.46 -6.35
CA GLY A 381 16.94 -7.00 -7.73
C GLY A 381 16.16 -5.71 -7.97
N CYS A 382 16.27 -5.18 -9.18
CA CYS A 382 15.61 -3.95 -9.63
C CYS A 382 14.91 -4.14 -10.99
N ASP A 383 13.84 -3.39 -11.20
CA ASP A 383 13.04 -3.43 -12.42
C ASP A 383 13.32 -2.21 -13.33
N HIS A 384 13.55 -2.46 -14.61
CA HIS A 384 13.76 -1.45 -15.63
C HIS A 384 12.53 -0.55 -15.80
N ALA A 385 11.34 -1.03 -15.44
CA ALA A 385 10.08 -0.29 -15.37
C ALA A 385 9.63 0.40 -16.69
N GLY A 386 10.18 -0.02 -17.83
CA GLY A 386 9.79 0.38 -19.18
C GLY A 386 9.42 1.86 -19.30
N ILE A 387 8.15 2.11 -19.59
CA ILE A 387 7.58 3.44 -19.77
C ILE A 387 7.76 4.36 -18.55
N ALA A 388 7.77 3.84 -17.32
CA ALA A 388 7.92 4.66 -16.12
C ALA A 388 9.32 5.29 -16.07
N THR A 389 10.37 4.52 -16.38
CA THR A 389 11.74 5.04 -16.48
C THR A 389 11.87 5.95 -17.69
N GLN A 390 11.31 5.55 -18.85
CA GLN A 390 11.38 6.35 -20.07
C GLN A 390 10.82 7.76 -19.87
N VAL A 391 9.63 7.88 -19.29
CA VAL A 391 8.97 9.18 -19.06
C VAL A 391 9.75 10.05 -18.07
N VAL A 392 10.35 9.46 -17.04
CA VAL A 392 11.15 10.22 -16.07
C VAL A 392 12.39 10.80 -16.75
N VAL A 393 13.04 10.04 -17.63
CA VAL A 393 14.20 10.50 -18.42
C VAL A 393 13.78 11.55 -19.46
N GLU A 394 12.67 11.35 -20.17
CA GLU A 394 12.14 12.34 -21.13
C GLU A 394 11.81 13.67 -20.44
N LYS A 395 11.16 13.65 -19.27
CA LYS A 395 10.88 14.85 -18.47
C LYS A 395 12.15 15.56 -18.03
N LYS A 396 13.18 14.79 -17.61
CA LYS A 396 14.49 15.34 -17.25
C LYS A 396 15.15 16.03 -18.45
N LEU A 397 15.20 15.36 -19.60
CA LEU A 397 15.79 15.89 -20.84
C LEU A 397 15.06 17.16 -21.31
N TRP A 398 13.74 17.17 -21.26
CA TRP A 398 12.95 18.36 -21.62
C TRP A 398 13.24 19.53 -20.67
N ARG A 399 13.29 19.28 -19.36
CA ARG A 399 13.53 20.32 -18.34
C ARG A 399 14.96 20.89 -18.42
N GLU A 400 15.96 20.04 -18.64
CA GLU A 400 17.37 20.43 -18.58
C GLU A 400 17.90 20.92 -19.93
N GLN A 401 17.39 20.39 -21.05
CA GLN A 401 17.94 20.61 -22.39
C GLN A 401 16.90 21.08 -23.42
N GLY A 402 15.60 21.01 -23.11
CA GLY A 402 14.53 21.34 -24.07
C GLY A 402 14.42 20.36 -25.26
N LEU A 403 14.98 19.15 -25.12
CA LEU A 403 15.01 18.15 -26.18
C LEU A 403 13.98 17.03 -25.93
N THR A 404 13.38 16.56 -27.01
CA THR A 404 12.52 15.36 -27.02
C THR A 404 13.32 14.12 -27.43
N ARG A 405 12.83 12.90 -27.07
CA ARG A 405 13.48 11.65 -27.49
C ARG A 405 13.67 11.56 -29.02
N HIS A 406 12.70 12.06 -29.78
CA HIS A 406 12.72 11.98 -31.25
C HIS A 406 13.79 12.88 -31.86
N GLN A 407 14.03 14.05 -31.28
CA GLN A 407 15.13 14.94 -31.69
C GLN A 407 16.50 14.36 -31.34
N LEU A 408 16.59 13.62 -30.23
CA LEU A 408 17.84 12.99 -29.78
C LEU A 408 18.19 11.72 -30.58
N GLY A 409 17.17 10.98 -31.03
CA GLY A 409 17.32 9.67 -31.68
C GLY A 409 17.42 8.50 -30.68
N ARG A 410 17.08 7.29 -31.14
CA ARG A 410 16.93 6.09 -30.29
C ARG A 410 18.19 5.74 -29.51
N GLU A 411 19.33 5.63 -30.20
CA GLU A 411 20.61 5.23 -29.58
C GLU A 411 21.09 6.21 -28.50
N ALA A 412 21.03 7.50 -28.79
CA ALA A 412 21.44 8.53 -27.83
C ALA A 412 20.48 8.60 -26.63
N PHE A 413 19.18 8.45 -26.88
CA PHE A 413 18.20 8.36 -25.81
C PHE A 413 18.43 7.15 -24.89
N LEU A 414 18.68 5.97 -25.45
CA LEU A 414 18.95 4.76 -24.66
C LEU A 414 20.19 4.90 -23.76
N ARG A 415 21.24 5.60 -24.23
CA ARG A 415 22.41 5.91 -23.39
C ARG A 415 22.06 6.77 -22.18
N GLU A 416 21.20 7.78 -22.35
CA GLU A 416 20.72 8.60 -21.23
C GLU A 416 19.88 7.79 -20.23
N VAL A 417 19.09 6.83 -20.71
CA VAL A 417 18.32 5.93 -19.83
C VAL A 417 19.23 4.98 -19.04
N TRP A 418 20.27 4.43 -19.67
CA TRP A 418 21.27 3.62 -18.96
C TRP A 418 22.03 4.42 -17.90
N LYS A 419 22.46 5.64 -18.22
CA LYS A 419 23.08 6.56 -17.25
C LYS A 419 22.16 6.83 -16.06
N TRP A 420 20.87 7.08 -16.32
CA TRP A 420 19.87 7.21 -15.26
C TRP A 420 19.75 5.94 -14.41
N LYS A 421 19.76 4.75 -15.04
CA LYS A 421 19.70 3.47 -14.33
C LYS A 421 20.88 3.29 -13.39
N GLU A 422 22.09 3.62 -13.82
CA GLU A 422 23.30 3.55 -13.00
C GLU A 422 23.19 4.49 -11.78
N GLU A 423 22.88 5.77 -12.02
CA GLU A 423 22.74 6.77 -10.95
C GLU A 423 21.65 6.42 -9.92
N LYS A 424 20.50 5.89 -10.36
CA LYS A 424 19.35 5.62 -9.47
C LYS A 424 19.35 4.21 -8.89
N GLY A 425 19.86 3.22 -9.62
CA GLY A 425 19.95 1.83 -9.16
C GLY A 425 20.83 1.72 -7.91
N ASP A 426 21.99 2.38 -7.92
CA ASP A 426 22.91 2.39 -6.78
C ASP A 426 22.28 3.04 -5.54
N ARG A 427 21.47 4.09 -5.73
CA ARG A 427 20.73 4.72 -4.64
C ARG A 427 19.71 3.78 -4.02
N ILE A 428 18.97 3.00 -4.82
CA ILE A 428 17.98 2.03 -4.31
C ILE A 428 18.68 0.99 -3.43
N TYR A 429 19.78 0.41 -3.91
CA TYR A 429 20.55 -0.56 -3.14
C TYR A 429 21.16 0.06 -1.89
N HIS A 430 21.62 1.31 -1.95
CA HIS A 430 22.06 2.04 -0.77
C HIS A 430 20.94 2.20 0.26
N GLN A 431 19.73 2.60 -0.15
CA GLN A 431 18.58 2.73 0.74
C GLN A 431 18.21 1.40 1.41
N LEU A 432 18.21 0.30 0.66
CA LEU A 432 17.96 -1.05 1.21
C LEU A 432 19.05 -1.46 2.23
N ARG A 433 20.34 -1.23 1.92
CA ARG A 433 21.43 -1.45 2.90
C ARG A 433 21.23 -0.64 4.17
N LYS A 434 20.83 0.64 4.04
CA LYS A 434 20.53 1.51 5.19
C LYS A 434 19.30 1.08 5.97
N LEU A 435 18.34 0.41 5.33
CA LEU A 435 17.22 -0.24 6.02
C LEU A 435 17.63 -1.54 6.74
N GLY A 436 18.90 -1.95 6.69
CA GLY A 436 19.39 -3.14 7.37
C GLY A 436 18.95 -4.46 6.72
N SER A 437 18.64 -4.45 5.42
CA SER A 437 18.18 -5.62 4.67
C SER A 437 19.26 -6.71 4.59
N SER A 438 18.93 -7.93 4.96
CA SER A 438 19.80 -9.12 4.89
C SER A 438 19.69 -9.87 3.55
N LEU A 439 19.71 -9.09 2.46
CA LEU A 439 19.69 -9.55 1.07
C LEU A 439 21.04 -10.15 0.66
N ASP A 440 21.00 -11.15 -0.21
CA ASP A 440 22.23 -11.69 -0.82
C ASP A 440 22.65 -10.82 -2.02
N TRP A 441 23.52 -9.84 -1.77
CA TRP A 441 23.95 -8.87 -2.77
C TRP A 441 24.73 -9.48 -3.94
N ASP A 442 25.34 -10.65 -3.78
CA ASP A 442 26.03 -11.35 -4.87
C ASP A 442 25.06 -11.81 -5.97
N ARG A 443 23.79 -12.00 -5.60
CA ARG A 443 22.69 -12.40 -6.50
C ARG A 443 21.80 -11.24 -6.92
N ALA A 444 22.25 -10.00 -6.72
CA ALA A 444 21.53 -8.82 -7.19
C ALA A 444 21.42 -8.82 -8.71
N CYS A 445 20.20 -8.64 -9.21
CA CYS A 445 19.90 -8.69 -10.63
C CYS A 445 19.09 -7.47 -11.08
N PHE A 446 19.20 -7.14 -12.36
CA PHE A 446 18.38 -6.17 -13.04
C PHE A 446 17.62 -6.87 -14.16
N THR A 447 16.34 -6.56 -14.32
CA THR A 447 15.46 -7.23 -15.30
C THR A 447 16.01 -7.27 -16.73
N MET A 448 16.83 -6.29 -17.14
CA MET A 448 17.48 -6.27 -18.46
C MET A 448 18.94 -6.74 -18.45
N ASP A 449 19.43 -7.38 -17.39
CA ASP A 449 20.73 -8.03 -17.40
C ASP A 449 20.77 -9.12 -18.48
N PRO A 450 21.95 -9.44 -19.05
CA PRO A 450 22.06 -10.43 -20.12
C PRO A 450 21.41 -11.78 -19.76
N LYS A 451 21.62 -12.27 -18.53
CA LYS A 451 21.03 -13.53 -18.02
C LYS A 451 19.50 -13.51 -18.07
N LEU A 452 18.87 -12.43 -17.62
CA LEU A 452 17.42 -12.30 -17.56
C LEU A 452 16.82 -11.99 -18.94
N SER A 453 17.54 -11.25 -19.78
CA SER A 453 17.13 -10.99 -21.17
C SER A 453 17.04 -12.28 -21.99
N VAL A 454 17.96 -13.22 -21.79
CA VAL A 454 17.89 -14.57 -22.41
C VAL A 454 16.62 -15.31 -21.97
N ALA A 455 16.24 -15.22 -20.68
CA ALA A 455 14.99 -15.80 -20.19
C ALA A 455 13.76 -15.16 -20.86
N VAL A 456 13.74 -13.84 -20.99
CA VAL A 456 12.65 -13.13 -21.67
C VAL A 456 12.52 -13.56 -23.13
N THR A 457 13.64 -13.64 -23.85
CA THR A 457 13.67 -14.12 -25.23
C THR A 457 13.17 -15.56 -25.34
N GLU A 458 13.65 -16.46 -24.47
CA GLU A 458 13.21 -17.85 -24.45
C GLU A 458 11.71 -17.99 -24.19
N ALA A 459 11.19 -17.26 -23.19
CA ALA A 459 9.77 -17.27 -22.85
C ALA A 459 8.92 -16.80 -24.03
N PHE A 460 9.31 -15.71 -24.69
CA PHE A 460 8.60 -15.22 -25.86
C PHE A 460 8.60 -16.25 -27.00
N VAL A 461 9.77 -16.82 -27.32
CA VAL A 461 9.90 -17.77 -28.42
C VAL A 461 9.05 -19.01 -28.17
N ARG A 462 9.12 -19.63 -26.98
CA ARG A 462 8.31 -20.81 -26.64
C ARG A 462 6.81 -20.52 -26.72
N LEU A 463 6.36 -19.44 -26.09
CA LEU A 463 4.93 -19.09 -26.07
C LEU A 463 4.41 -18.74 -27.46
N HIS A 464 5.24 -18.17 -28.34
CA HIS A 464 4.87 -17.92 -29.73
C HIS A 464 4.78 -19.22 -30.54
N GLU A 465 5.74 -20.13 -30.38
CA GLU A 465 5.73 -21.46 -31.01
C GLU A 465 4.53 -22.31 -30.56
N GLU A 466 4.09 -22.16 -29.31
CA GLU A 466 2.89 -22.79 -28.75
C GLU A 466 1.57 -22.12 -29.20
N GLY A 467 1.62 -21.01 -29.96
CA GLY A 467 0.44 -20.25 -30.37
C GLY A 467 -0.28 -19.48 -29.25
N ILE A 468 0.36 -19.38 -28.08
CA ILE A 468 -0.12 -18.64 -26.91
C ILE A 468 0.14 -17.15 -27.10
N ILE A 469 1.33 -16.78 -27.58
CA ILE A 469 1.61 -15.44 -28.08
C ILE A 469 1.19 -15.38 -29.55
N TYR A 470 0.47 -14.33 -29.92
CA TYR A 470 0.03 -14.12 -31.29
C TYR A 470 -0.09 -12.62 -31.60
N ARG A 471 -0.08 -12.28 -32.89
CA ARG A 471 -0.27 -10.90 -33.36
C ARG A 471 -1.70 -10.71 -33.84
N SER A 472 -2.31 -9.57 -33.50
CA SER A 472 -3.69 -9.26 -33.88
C SER A 472 -3.92 -7.75 -33.90
N THR A 473 -4.78 -7.27 -34.79
CA THR A 473 -5.28 -5.89 -34.74
C THR A 473 -6.48 -5.80 -33.81
N ARG A 474 -6.38 -5.00 -32.76
CA ARG A 474 -7.49 -4.71 -31.84
C ARG A 474 -7.48 -3.24 -31.44
N LEU A 475 -8.56 -2.82 -30.79
CA LEU A 475 -8.59 -1.55 -30.09
C LEU A 475 -7.60 -1.58 -28.93
N VAL A 476 -6.75 -0.56 -28.90
CA VAL A 476 -5.87 -0.26 -27.77
C VAL A 476 -6.20 1.11 -27.23
N ASN A 477 -6.02 1.29 -25.93
CA ASN A 477 -5.96 2.62 -25.34
C ASN A 477 -4.70 3.30 -25.86
N TRP A 478 -4.85 4.35 -26.64
CA TRP A 478 -3.75 5.08 -27.27
C TRP A 478 -3.61 6.47 -26.66
N SER A 479 -2.38 6.89 -26.38
CA SER A 479 -2.08 8.29 -26.09
C SER A 479 -1.50 8.95 -27.34
N CYS A 480 -2.26 9.86 -27.95
CA CYS A 480 -1.82 10.63 -29.12
C CYS A 480 -0.59 11.50 -28.82
N THR A 481 -0.49 11.99 -27.57
CA THR A 481 0.69 12.73 -27.11
C THR A 481 1.94 11.86 -27.01
N LEU A 482 1.84 10.64 -26.44
CA LEU A 482 3.00 9.74 -26.27
C LEU A 482 3.31 8.92 -27.53
N ASN A 483 2.36 8.82 -28.45
CA ASN A 483 2.39 7.90 -29.59
C ASN A 483 2.65 6.45 -29.17
N SER A 484 1.90 5.98 -28.17
CA SER A 484 2.02 4.61 -27.67
C SER A 484 0.69 4.08 -27.18
N ALA A 485 0.50 2.77 -27.33
CA ALA A 485 -0.49 2.04 -26.56
C ALA A 485 -0.15 2.12 -25.07
N ILE A 486 -1.19 2.26 -24.26
CA ILE A 486 -1.13 2.25 -22.80
C ILE A 486 -2.11 1.19 -22.28
N SER A 487 -1.83 0.63 -21.12
CA SER A 487 -2.68 -0.35 -20.46
C SER A 487 -3.89 0.32 -19.78
N ASP A 488 -4.94 -0.46 -19.49
CA ASP A 488 -6.14 0.05 -18.80
C ASP A 488 -5.84 0.73 -17.45
N ILE A 489 -4.80 0.28 -16.73
CA ILE A 489 -4.38 0.89 -15.46
C ILE A 489 -3.65 2.23 -15.64
N GLU A 490 -3.14 2.50 -16.84
CA GLU A 490 -2.50 3.77 -17.16
C GLU A 490 -3.51 4.86 -17.55
N VAL A 491 -4.80 4.54 -17.43
CA VAL A 491 -5.93 5.43 -17.70
C VAL A 491 -6.55 5.91 -16.37
N ASP A 492 -6.33 7.17 -16.05
CA ASP A 492 -7.05 7.88 -15.00
C ASP A 492 -8.51 8.10 -15.46
N LYS A 493 -9.48 7.73 -14.62
CA LYS A 493 -10.90 7.99 -14.88
C LYS A 493 -11.30 9.30 -14.23
N LYS A 494 -11.53 10.34 -15.05
CA LYS A 494 -12.02 11.63 -14.56
C LYS A 494 -13.54 11.69 -14.67
N GLU A 495 -14.21 11.62 -13.53
CA GLU A 495 -15.66 11.81 -13.46
C GLU A 495 -16.02 13.29 -13.64
N LEU A 496 -16.99 13.55 -14.52
CA LEU A 496 -17.57 14.85 -14.77
C LEU A 496 -19.05 14.79 -14.41
N THR A 497 -19.51 15.73 -13.59
CA THR A 497 -20.93 15.83 -13.20
C THR A 497 -21.79 16.51 -14.26
N GLY A 498 -21.17 17.10 -15.28
CA GLY A 498 -21.83 17.81 -16.38
C GLY A 498 -20.81 18.53 -17.26
N ARG A 499 -21.29 19.54 -18.00
CA ARG A 499 -20.48 20.27 -18.99
C ARG A 499 -19.23 20.87 -18.36
N THR A 500 -18.07 20.48 -18.86
CA THR A 500 -16.76 20.85 -18.30
C THR A 500 -15.75 21.14 -19.40
N LEU A 501 -15.01 22.24 -19.26
CA LEU A 501 -13.88 22.58 -20.12
C LEU A 501 -12.57 22.00 -19.57
N LEU A 502 -11.97 21.05 -20.29
CA LEU A 502 -10.71 20.41 -19.92
C LEU A 502 -9.55 20.94 -20.76
N SER A 503 -8.38 21.07 -20.13
CA SER A 503 -7.13 21.34 -20.86
C SER A 503 -6.62 20.02 -21.43
N VAL A 504 -6.31 19.99 -22.72
CA VAL A 504 -5.79 18.80 -23.40
C VAL A 504 -4.43 19.14 -24.01
N PRO A 505 -3.37 18.33 -23.80
CA PRO A 505 -2.07 18.55 -24.42
C PRO A 505 -2.17 18.69 -25.94
N GLY A 506 -1.43 19.66 -26.50
CA GLY A 506 -1.46 19.98 -27.93
C GLY A 506 -2.55 20.98 -28.35
N TYR A 507 -3.48 21.36 -27.46
CA TYR A 507 -4.54 22.32 -27.76
C TYR A 507 -4.37 23.62 -26.96
N LYS A 508 -4.44 24.77 -27.65
CA LYS A 508 -4.35 26.10 -27.02
C LYS A 508 -5.61 26.45 -26.22
N GLU A 509 -6.77 26.07 -26.74
CA GLU A 509 -8.06 26.28 -26.10
C GLU A 509 -8.47 25.05 -25.29
N LYS A 510 -9.25 25.26 -24.22
CA LYS A 510 -9.87 24.15 -23.48
C LYS A 510 -10.94 23.49 -24.36
N VAL A 511 -11.03 22.17 -24.24
CA VAL A 511 -11.97 21.33 -25.00
C VAL A 511 -13.18 21.01 -24.13
N GLU A 512 -14.38 21.08 -24.72
CA GLU A 512 -15.65 20.79 -24.05
C GLU A 512 -15.90 19.27 -23.96
N PHE A 513 -16.21 18.82 -22.74
CA PHE A 513 -16.66 17.47 -22.39
C PHE A 513 -17.88 17.53 -21.47
N GLY A 514 -18.48 16.39 -21.15
CA GLY A 514 -19.68 16.34 -20.30
C GLY A 514 -20.94 16.84 -21.00
N VAL A 515 -21.01 16.66 -22.32
CA VAL A 515 -22.15 17.03 -23.15
C VAL A 515 -22.59 15.86 -24.01
N LEU A 516 -23.90 15.73 -24.23
CA LEU A 516 -24.49 14.77 -25.16
C LEU A 516 -25.11 15.53 -26.32
N ILE A 517 -24.61 15.24 -27.53
CA ILE A 517 -24.96 15.91 -28.78
C ILE A 517 -25.95 15.03 -29.52
N SER A 518 -27.12 15.58 -29.85
CA SER A 518 -28.16 14.91 -30.64
C SER A 518 -28.12 15.39 -32.09
N PHE A 519 -28.11 14.46 -33.04
CA PHE A 519 -28.14 14.76 -34.48
C PHE A 519 -28.87 13.66 -35.26
N ALA A 520 -29.30 13.97 -36.47
CA ALA A 520 -30.18 13.13 -37.27
C ALA A 520 -29.48 12.51 -38.49
N TYR A 521 -29.78 11.25 -38.75
CA TYR A 521 -29.51 10.54 -40.00
C TYR A 521 -30.80 10.39 -40.81
N LYS A 522 -30.78 10.67 -42.12
CA LYS A 522 -31.96 10.48 -42.99
C LYS A 522 -32.15 9.01 -43.38
N VAL A 523 -33.37 8.49 -43.32
CA VAL A 523 -33.69 7.12 -43.76
C VAL A 523 -33.57 7.02 -45.28
N GLN A 524 -32.82 6.02 -45.76
CA GLN A 524 -32.57 5.85 -47.19
C GLN A 524 -33.84 5.39 -47.91
N GLY A 525 -34.18 6.08 -49.00
CA GLY A 525 -35.35 5.74 -49.84
C GLY A 525 -36.70 6.03 -49.19
N SER A 526 -36.74 6.82 -48.12
CA SER A 526 -37.98 7.34 -47.54
C SER A 526 -38.50 8.52 -48.36
N GLU A 527 -39.78 8.50 -48.74
CA GLU A 527 -40.47 9.64 -49.36
C GLU A 527 -40.86 10.74 -48.35
N SER A 528 -40.99 10.36 -47.07
CA SER A 528 -41.02 11.30 -45.95
C SER A 528 -39.60 11.77 -45.60
N ASP A 529 -39.43 12.98 -45.05
CA ASP A 529 -38.19 13.44 -44.40
C ASP A 529 -37.92 12.68 -43.07
N GLU A 530 -38.13 11.36 -43.09
CA GLU A 530 -37.96 10.48 -41.93
C GLU A 530 -36.49 10.42 -41.53
N GLU A 531 -36.26 10.55 -40.23
CA GLU A 531 -34.93 10.62 -39.65
C GLU A 531 -34.78 9.76 -38.40
N VAL A 532 -33.57 9.27 -38.18
CA VAL A 532 -33.16 8.58 -36.97
C VAL A 532 -32.23 9.52 -36.20
N VAL A 533 -32.71 10.01 -35.06
CA VAL A 533 -31.90 10.86 -34.16
C VAL A 533 -31.07 9.98 -33.26
N VAL A 534 -29.75 10.21 -33.23
CA VAL A 534 -28.81 9.54 -32.34
C VAL A 534 -28.17 10.53 -31.38
N ALA A 535 -27.71 10.04 -30.24
CA ALA A 535 -27.03 10.83 -29.22
C ALA A 535 -25.56 10.38 -29.05
N THR A 536 -24.62 11.32 -28.99
CA THR A 536 -23.18 11.02 -28.83
C THR A 536 -22.43 12.08 -28.03
N THR A 537 -21.41 11.66 -27.27
CA THR A 537 -20.45 12.57 -26.60
C THR A 537 -19.25 12.92 -27.49
N ARG A 538 -19.07 12.20 -28.61
CA ARG A 538 -17.92 12.29 -29.51
C ARG A 538 -18.37 12.47 -30.95
N ILE A 539 -18.92 13.64 -31.27
CA ILE A 539 -19.51 13.90 -32.60
C ILE A 539 -18.48 13.80 -33.73
N GLU A 540 -17.21 14.08 -33.50
CA GLU A 540 -16.13 13.91 -34.49
C GLU A 540 -15.98 12.47 -34.98
N THR A 541 -16.34 11.48 -34.15
CA THR A 541 -16.24 10.05 -34.50
C THR A 541 -17.31 9.62 -35.50
N MET A 542 -18.36 10.43 -35.70
CA MET A 542 -19.45 10.10 -36.61
C MET A 542 -18.98 9.89 -38.06
N LEU A 543 -17.86 10.52 -38.45
CA LEU A 543 -17.22 10.33 -39.76
C LEU A 543 -16.75 8.88 -40.01
N GLY A 544 -16.60 8.08 -38.96
CA GLY A 544 -16.25 6.66 -39.03
C GLY A 544 -17.45 5.73 -38.90
N ASP A 545 -18.68 6.25 -38.86
CA ASP A 545 -19.87 5.43 -38.58
C ASP A 545 -20.11 4.41 -39.70
N VAL A 546 -20.46 3.19 -39.29
CA VAL A 546 -20.78 2.08 -40.20
C VAL A 546 -22.18 1.51 -39.99
N ALA A 547 -22.85 1.86 -38.90
CA ALA A 547 -24.23 1.47 -38.62
C ALA A 547 -24.88 2.42 -37.60
N VAL A 548 -26.20 2.31 -37.46
CA VAL A 548 -26.95 2.82 -36.30
C VAL A 548 -27.55 1.62 -35.58
N ALA A 549 -27.29 1.47 -34.28
CA ALA A 549 -27.86 0.41 -33.45
C ALA A 549 -29.09 0.91 -32.70
N VAL A 550 -30.12 0.08 -32.65
CA VAL A 550 -31.34 0.26 -31.84
C VAL A 550 -31.62 -1.00 -31.04
N HIS A 551 -32.36 -0.89 -29.94
CA HIS A 551 -32.66 -2.05 -29.11
C HIS A 551 -33.73 -2.96 -29.77
N PRO A 552 -33.56 -4.31 -29.76
CA PRO A 552 -34.49 -5.29 -30.34
C PRO A 552 -35.95 -5.15 -29.91
N LYS A 553 -36.20 -4.63 -28.70
CA LYS A 553 -37.53 -4.50 -28.10
C LYS A 553 -38.05 -3.07 -28.11
N ASP A 554 -37.35 -2.12 -28.71
CA ASP A 554 -37.79 -0.73 -28.74
C ASP A 554 -38.90 -0.54 -29.79
N PRO A 555 -40.16 -0.25 -29.40
CA PRO A 555 -41.26 -0.10 -30.34
C PRO A 555 -41.08 1.09 -31.27
N ARG A 556 -40.28 2.09 -30.90
CA ARG A 556 -40.06 3.33 -31.68
C ARG A 556 -39.33 3.08 -33.00
N TYR A 557 -38.54 2.01 -33.08
CA TYR A 557 -37.63 1.76 -34.20
C TYR A 557 -37.90 0.44 -34.96
N GLN A 558 -38.92 -0.34 -34.58
CA GLN A 558 -39.18 -1.66 -35.19
C GLN A 558 -39.40 -1.60 -36.71
N HIS A 559 -39.99 -0.52 -37.21
CA HIS A 559 -40.24 -0.31 -38.64
C HIS A 559 -38.97 -0.08 -39.46
N LEU A 560 -37.83 0.20 -38.80
CA LEU A 560 -36.52 0.38 -39.44
C LEU A 560 -35.76 -0.93 -39.65
N LYS A 561 -36.35 -2.08 -39.32
CA LYS A 561 -35.70 -3.39 -39.51
C LYS A 561 -35.38 -3.63 -40.99
N GLY A 562 -34.10 -3.88 -41.29
CA GLY A 562 -33.60 -4.07 -42.65
C GLY A 562 -33.51 -2.79 -43.47
N ARG A 563 -33.76 -1.62 -42.87
CA ARG A 563 -33.55 -0.30 -43.50
C ARG A 563 -32.12 0.18 -43.24
N SER A 564 -31.74 1.18 -44.01
CA SER A 564 -30.48 1.89 -43.85
C SER A 564 -30.72 3.39 -43.76
N VAL A 565 -29.75 4.11 -43.21
CA VAL A 565 -29.72 5.57 -43.16
C VAL A 565 -28.54 6.11 -43.96
N VAL A 566 -28.63 7.37 -44.41
CA VAL A 566 -27.59 8.00 -45.24
C VAL A 566 -26.65 8.81 -44.37
N HIS A 567 -25.34 8.55 -44.49
CA HIS A 567 -24.34 9.33 -43.79
C HIS A 567 -24.30 10.79 -44.32
N PRO A 568 -24.38 11.83 -43.46
CA PRO A 568 -24.45 13.23 -43.91
C PRO A 568 -23.29 13.67 -44.81
N PHE A 569 -22.06 13.26 -44.49
CA PHE A 569 -20.87 13.77 -45.17
C PHE A 569 -20.19 12.79 -46.12
N LEU A 570 -20.66 11.54 -46.20
CA LEU A 570 -20.02 10.46 -46.93
C LEU A 570 -21.05 9.81 -47.84
N SER A 571 -20.60 9.32 -48.99
CA SER A 571 -21.43 8.49 -49.89
C SER A 571 -21.60 7.06 -49.33
N ARG A 572 -21.95 6.92 -48.05
CA ARG A 572 -22.10 5.66 -47.33
C ARG A 572 -23.55 5.48 -46.88
N SER A 573 -24.07 4.28 -47.13
CA SER A 573 -25.32 3.80 -46.54
C SER A 573 -24.99 3.02 -45.27
N LEU A 574 -25.67 3.35 -44.17
CA LEU A 574 -25.45 2.77 -42.85
C LEU A 574 -26.63 1.86 -42.49
N PRO A 575 -26.47 0.54 -42.36
CA PRO A 575 -27.54 -0.33 -41.89
C PRO A 575 -28.03 0.06 -40.48
N VAL A 576 -29.33 -0.11 -40.24
CA VAL A 576 -29.91 -0.08 -38.89
C VAL A 576 -29.86 -1.49 -38.31
N VAL A 577 -29.02 -1.70 -37.30
CA VAL A 577 -28.83 -3.00 -36.63
C VAL A 577 -29.59 -3.04 -35.31
N PHE A 578 -30.06 -4.24 -34.92
CA PHE A 578 -30.82 -4.43 -33.69
C PHE A 578 -29.93 -5.21 -32.70
N ASP A 579 -29.51 -4.56 -31.62
CA ASP A 579 -28.56 -5.10 -30.64
C ASP A 579 -28.98 -4.77 -29.21
N ASP A 580 -28.90 -5.75 -28.31
CA ASP A 580 -29.35 -5.64 -26.91
C ASP A 580 -28.40 -4.82 -26.02
N PHE A 581 -27.24 -4.43 -26.53
CA PHE A 581 -26.36 -3.43 -25.90
C PHE A 581 -27.03 -2.05 -25.76
N VAL A 582 -27.98 -1.70 -26.65
CA VAL A 582 -28.59 -0.38 -26.67
C VAL A 582 -29.56 -0.20 -25.50
N ASP A 583 -29.31 0.78 -24.64
CA ASP A 583 -30.25 1.18 -23.60
C ASP A 583 -31.37 2.05 -24.21
N MET A 584 -32.61 1.59 -24.07
CA MET A 584 -33.81 2.28 -24.57
C MET A 584 -34.06 3.61 -23.88
N GLU A 585 -33.66 3.74 -22.61
CA GLU A 585 -33.91 4.92 -21.77
C GLU A 585 -32.79 5.97 -21.90
N PHE A 586 -31.65 5.62 -22.49
CA PHE A 586 -30.53 6.53 -22.64
C PHE A 586 -30.57 7.29 -23.98
N GLY A 587 -30.46 8.62 -23.91
CA GLY A 587 -30.45 9.47 -25.10
C GLY A 587 -31.73 9.33 -25.91
N THR A 588 -31.62 8.85 -27.15
CA THR A 588 -32.78 8.61 -28.03
C THR A 588 -33.21 7.14 -28.09
N GLY A 589 -32.44 6.21 -27.52
CA GLY A 589 -32.59 4.77 -27.79
C GLY A 589 -32.01 4.31 -29.13
N ALA A 590 -31.28 5.19 -29.84
CA ALA A 590 -30.51 4.88 -31.04
C ALA A 590 -29.07 5.38 -30.90
N VAL A 591 -28.11 4.53 -31.23
CA VAL A 591 -26.67 4.78 -31.00
C VAL A 591 -25.92 4.66 -32.32
N LYS A 592 -25.06 5.63 -32.62
CA LYS A 592 -24.12 5.52 -33.75
C LYS A 592 -23.05 4.47 -33.46
N ILE A 593 -22.68 3.65 -34.44
CA ILE A 593 -21.67 2.60 -34.29
C ILE A 593 -20.39 2.96 -35.06
N THR A 594 -19.31 3.22 -34.32
CA THR A 594 -17.97 3.53 -34.85
C THR A 594 -16.91 2.51 -34.34
N PRO A 595 -16.85 1.28 -34.89
CA PRO A 595 -16.08 0.17 -34.30
C PRO A 595 -14.58 0.45 -34.11
N ALA A 596 -13.97 1.33 -34.90
CA ALA A 596 -12.54 1.62 -34.81
C ALA A 596 -12.16 2.65 -33.72
N HIS A 597 -13.13 3.22 -33.00
CA HIS A 597 -12.90 4.33 -32.06
C HIS A 597 -13.63 4.21 -30.71
N ASP A 598 -14.42 3.15 -30.49
CA ASP A 598 -15.06 2.86 -29.21
C ASP A 598 -15.14 1.34 -28.96
N GLN A 599 -14.88 0.93 -27.72
CA GLN A 599 -14.80 -0.49 -27.37
C GLN A 599 -16.15 -1.21 -27.43
N ASN A 600 -17.24 -0.53 -27.05
CA ASN A 600 -18.57 -1.12 -27.13
C ASN A 600 -19.01 -1.21 -28.59
N ASP A 601 -18.75 -0.16 -29.38
CA ASP A 601 -19.03 -0.15 -30.82
C ASP A 601 -18.23 -1.24 -31.55
N TYR A 602 -17.00 -1.52 -31.11
CA TYR A 602 -16.19 -2.62 -31.65
C TYR A 602 -16.81 -3.99 -31.40
N GLU A 603 -17.37 -4.21 -30.21
CA GLU A 603 -18.05 -5.45 -29.86
C GLU A 603 -19.37 -5.61 -30.64
N VAL A 604 -20.16 -4.55 -30.79
CA VAL A 604 -21.35 -4.52 -31.67
C VAL A 604 -20.92 -4.80 -33.11
N GLY A 605 -19.88 -4.13 -33.60
CA GLY A 605 -19.34 -4.31 -34.94
C GLY A 605 -18.95 -5.76 -35.21
N ARG A 606 -18.30 -6.42 -34.25
CA ARG A 606 -17.98 -7.85 -34.34
C ARG A 606 -19.21 -8.75 -34.36
N ARG A 607 -20.23 -8.47 -33.54
CA ARG A 607 -21.48 -9.27 -33.50
C ARG A 607 -22.24 -9.23 -34.82
N HIS A 608 -22.23 -8.07 -35.50
CA HIS A 608 -22.98 -7.84 -36.74
C HIS A 608 -22.13 -7.90 -38.01
N GLY A 609 -20.83 -8.23 -37.91
CA GLY A 609 -19.93 -8.31 -39.07
C GLY A 609 -19.67 -6.97 -39.77
N LEU A 610 -19.66 -5.87 -39.01
CA LEU A 610 -19.44 -4.52 -39.52
C LEU A 610 -17.94 -4.20 -39.66
N GLU A 611 -17.61 -3.44 -40.70
CA GLU A 611 -16.24 -2.98 -40.94
C GLU A 611 -15.78 -1.99 -39.86
N ALA A 612 -14.51 -2.07 -39.44
CA ALA A 612 -13.93 -1.15 -38.48
C ALA A 612 -13.01 -0.14 -39.19
N ILE A 613 -13.56 1.02 -39.55
CA ILE A 613 -12.87 2.04 -40.34
C ILE A 613 -12.19 3.06 -39.42
N SER A 614 -10.85 3.05 -39.40
CA SER A 614 -10.08 4.02 -38.62
C SER A 614 -10.00 5.36 -39.34
N ILE A 615 -10.45 6.42 -38.65
CA ILE A 615 -10.49 7.80 -39.16
C ILE A 615 -9.47 8.72 -38.48
N MET A 616 -8.58 8.20 -37.63
CA MET A 616 -7.54 8.99 -36.94
C MET A 616 -6.17 8.33 -37.06
N ASP A 617 -5.14 9.15 -37.32
CA ASP A 617 -3.74 8.72 -37.28
C ASP A 617 -3.23 8.59 -35.83
N SER A 618 -1.95 8.21 -35.66
CA SER A 618 -1.31 8.08 -34.33
C SER A 618 -1.26 9.39 -33.54
N ARG A 619 -1.37 10.55 -34.18
CA ARG A 619 -1.35 11.87 -33.54
C ARG A 619 -2.76 12.40 -33.29
N GLY A 620 -3.79 11.65 -33.67
CA GLY A 620 -5.19 12.09 -33.55
C GLY A 620 -5.61 13.10 -34.62
N ALA A 621 -4.89 13.18 -35.74
CA ALA A 621 -5.34 13.93 -36.91
C ALA A 621 -6.25 13.06 -37.78
N LEU A 622 -7.28 13.66 -38.39
CA LEU A 622 -8.25 12.89 -39.16
C LEU A 622 -7.66 12.42 -40.50
N VAL A 623 -7.86 11.14 -40.79
CA VAL A 623 -7.47 10.45 -42.03
C VAL A 623 -8.66 9.66 -42.56
N ASN A 624 -8.64 9.27 -43.84
CA ASN A 624 -9.74 8.51 -44.46
C ASN A 624 -11.12 9.20 -44.36
N VAL A 625 -11.13 10.53 -44.28
CA VAL A 625 -12.33 11.38 -44.25
C VAL A 625 -12.29 12.41 -45.38
N PRO A 626 -13.44 12.94 -45.84
CA PRO A 626 -13.45 13.92 -46.92
C PRO A 626 -13.02 15.32 -46.44
N PRO A 627 -12.54 16.19 -47.34
CA PRO A 627 -12.50 17.63 -47.08
C PRO A 627 -13.89 18.16 -46.68
N PRO A 628 -13.99 19.15 -45.78
CA PRO A 628 -12.90 19.91 -45.16
C PRO A 628 -12.32 19.26 -43.88
N PHE A 629 -12.70 18.03 -43.53
CA PHE A 629 -12.30 17.40 -42.26
C PHE A 629 -10.90 16.76 -42.31
N LEU A 630 -10.44 16.40 -43.51
CA LEU A 630 -9.16 15.71 -43.71
C LEU A 630 -7.98 16.53 -43.13
N GLY A 631 -7.18 15.89 -42.29
CA GLY A 631 -6.01 16.47 -41.64
C GLY A 631 -6.30 17.29 -40.38
N LEU A 632 -7.57 17.53 -40.02
CA LEU A 632 -7.91 18.28 -38.82
C LEU A 632 -7.58 17.48 -37.55
N PRO A 633 -7.05 18.11 -36.49
CA PRO A 633 -6.94 17.50 -35.16
C PRO A 633 -8.32 17.11 -34.61
N ARG A 634 -8.45 15.97 -33.93
CA ARG A 634 -9.75 15.41 -33.47
C ARG A 634 -10.71 16.39 -32.77
N PHE A 635 -10.21 17.26 -31.88
CA PHE A 635 -11.08 18.22 -31.18
C PHE A 635 -11.37 19.50 -31.97
N GLU A 636 -10.58 19.81 -32.99
CA GLU A 636 -10.94 20.84 -33.99
C GLU A 636 -11.98 20.27 -34.97
N ALA A 637 -11.80 19.01 -35.38
CA ALA A 637 -12.78 18.28 -36.18
C ALA A 637 -14.14 18.19 -35.47
N ARG A 638 -14.17 18.04 -34.14
CA ARG A 638 -15.40 18.12 -33.33
C ARG A 638 -16.18 19.41 -33.59
N LYS A 639 -15.50 20.56 -33.58
CA LYS A 639 -16.11 21.87 -33.86
C LYS A 639 -16.58 21.97 -35.31
N ALA A 640 -15.76 21.52 -36.26
CA ALA A 640 -16.05 21.57 -37.69
C ALA A 640 -17.26 20.69 -38.07
N VAL A 641 -17.32 19.46 -37.56
CA VAL A 641 -18.45 18.53 -37.79
C VAL A 641 -19.74 19.11 -37.22
N LEU A 642 -19.69 19.68 -36.02
CA LEU A 642 -20.85 20.31 -35.39
C LEU A 642 -21.39 21.49 -36.21
N ALA A 643 -20.50 22.35 -36.72
CA ALA A 643 -20.88 23.45 -37.60
C ALA A 643 -21.54 22.95 -38.89
N ALA A 644 -20.92 21.96 -39.55
CA ALA A 644 -21.43 21.38 -40.78
C ALA A 644 -22.79 20.68 -40.60
N LEU A 645 -23.04 20.05 -39.44
CA LEU A 645 -24.36 19.47 -39.12
C LEU A 645 -25.44 20.55 -38.94
N LYS A 646 -25.09 21.69 -38.34
CA LYS A 646 -26.01 22.83 -38.20
C LYS A 646 -26.36 23.45 -39.55
N GLU A 647 -25.37 23.64 -40.42
CA GLU A 647 -25.58 24.15 -41.79
C GLU A 647 -26.51 23.24 -42.61
N ARG A 648 -26.43 21.92 -42.40
CA ARG A 648 -27.30 20.94 -43.06
C ARG A 648 -28.65 20.74 -42.38
N GLY A 649 -28.93 21.44 -41.28
CA GLY A 649 -30.18 21.30 -40.53
C GLY A 649 -30.38 19.93 -39.87
N LEU A 650 -29.31 19.17 -39.61
CA LEU A 650 -29.35 17.83 -39.01
C LEU A 650 -29.00 17.82 -37.52
N PHE A 651 -28.60 18.96 -36.97
CA PHE A 651 -28.36 19.13 -35.54
C PHE A 651 -29.69 19.23 -34.76
N ARG A 652 -29.81 18.51 -33.64
CA ARG A 652 -31.05 18.43 -32.83
C ARG A 652 -30.91 18.95 -31.40
N GLY A 653 -29.69 19.17 -30.91
CA GLY A 653 -29.47 19.81 -29.62
C GLY A 653 -28.21 19.33 -28.91
N ILE A 654 -27.86 20.04 -27.84
CA ILE A 654 -26.80 19.66 -26.90
C ILE A 654 -27.35 19.79 -25.49
N GLN A 655 -27.16 18.75 -24.68
CA GLN A 655 -27.51 18.75 -23.27
C GLN A 655 -26.31 18.38 -22.41
N ASP A 656 -26.36 18.77 -21.14
CA ASP A 656 -25.34 18.42 -20.17
C ASP A 656 -25.47 16.93 -19.82
N ASN A 657 -24.33 16.24 -19.72
CA ASN A 657 -24.29 14.81 -19.52
C ASN A 657 -23.16 14.42 -18.56
N PRO A 658 -23.48 13.86 -17.39
CA PRO A 658 -22.47 13.24 -16.53
C PRO A 658 -21.72 12.15 -17.31
N MET A 659 -20.40 12.14 -17.21
CA MET A 659 -19.59 11.14 -17.93
C MET A 659 -18.24 10.89 -17.26
N VAL A 660 -17.59 9.80 -17.67
CA VAL A 660 -16.21 9.50 -17.29
C VAL A 660 -15.31 9.74 -18.49
N VAL A 661 -14.32 10.64 -18.35
CA VAL A 661 -13.31 10.89 -19.37
C VAL A 661 -12.05 10.09 -19.03
N PRO A 662 -11.61 9.17 -19.91
CA PRO A 662 -10.35 8.47 -19.73
C PRO A 662 -9.19 9.39 -20.08
N LEU A 663 -8.30 9.63 -19.12
CA LEU A 663 -7.09 10.44 -19.29
C LEU A 663 -5.86 9.55 -19.15
N CYS A 664 -4.87 9.71 -20.01
CA CYS A 664 -3.57 9.10 -19.80
C CYS A 664 -2.99 9.66 -18.49
N ASN A 665 -2.67 8.78 -17.54
CA ASN A 665 -2.19 9.21 -16.24
C ASN A 665 -0.85 9.99 -16.31
N ARG A 666 -0.08 9.81 -17.39
CA ARG A 666 1.24 10.44 -17.60
C ARG A 666 1.16 11.74 -18.41
N SER A 667 0.60 11.69 -19.62
CA SER A 667 0.51 12.87 -20.50
C SER A 667 -0.66 13.79 -20.15
N LYS A 668 -1.66 13.28 -19.41
CA LYS A 668 -2.94 13.94 -19.13
C LYS A 668 -3.79 14.20 -20.39
N ASP A 669 -3.41 13.60 -21.51
CA ASP A 669 -4.18 13.58 -22.75
C ASP A 669 -5.40 12.67 -22.63
N VAL A 670 -6.44 12.94 -23.41
CA VAL A 670 -7.63 12.08 -23.48
C VAL A 670 -7.29 10.84 -24.28
N VAL A 671 -7.52 9.67 -23.67
CA VAL A 671 -7.20 8.38 -24.29
C VAL A 671 -8.06 8.17 -25.52
N GLU A 672 -7.42 7.78 -26.62
CA GLU A 672 -8.08 7.46 -27.88
C GLU A 672 -8.09 5.93 -28.08
N PRO A 673 -9.24 5.28 -28.24
CA PRO A 673 -9.27 3.92 -28.74
C PRO A 673 -8.84 3.92 -30.22
N LEU A 674 -7.76 3.22 -30.55
CA LEU A 674 -7.29 3.06 -31.94
C LEU A 674 -7.06 1.59 -32.28
N LEU A 675 -7.37 1.21 -33.53
CA LEU A 675 -6.97 -0.08 -34.08
C LEU A 675 -5.47 -0.09 -34.37
N ARG A 676 -4.75 -0.98 -33.70
CA ARG A 676 -3.33 -1.20 -33.92
C ARG A 676 -3.00 -2.70 -33.91
N PRO A 677 -2.13 -3.17 -34.82
CA PRO A 677 -1.55 -4.49 -34.68
C PRO A 677 -0.65 -4.51 -33.44
N GLN A 678 -0.84 -5.51 -32.58
CA GLN A 678 -0.07 -5.69 -31.36
C GLN A 678 0.12 -7.18 -31.06
N TRP A 679 1.04 -7.48 -30.16
CA TRP A 679 1.28 -8.81 -29.62
C TRP A 679 0.42 -9.05 -28.38
N TYR A 680 -0.26 -10.19 -28.35
CA TYR A 680 -1.13 -10.62 -27.25
C TYR A 680 -0.73 -11.98 -26.71
N VAL A 681 -0.92 -12.18 -25.41
CA VAL A 681 -0.83 -13.47 -24.73
C VAL A 681 -2.23 -13.99 -24.47
N ARG A 682 -2.53 -15.22 -24.90
CA ARG A 682 -3.78 -15.93 -24.54
C ARG A 682 -3.78 -16.25 -23.06
N CYS A 683 -4.65 -15.60 -22.28
CA CYS A 683 -4.63 -15.75 -20.82
C CYS A 683 -5.60 -16.80 -20.28
N GLY A 684 -6.63 -17.19 -21.05
CA GLY A 684 -7.75 -17.99 -20.55
C GLY A 684 -7.33 -19.31 -19.88
N GLU A 685 -6.60 -20.17 -20.58
CA GLU A 685 -6.14 -21.47 -20.04
C GLU A 685 -5.24 -21.31 -18.81
N MET A 686 -4.25 -20.42 -18.89
CA MET A 686 -3.33 -20.15 -17.78
C MET A 686 -4.05 -19.60 -16.54
N ALA A 687 -5.04 -18.74 -16.72
CA ALA A 687 -5.83 -18.19 -15.62
C ALA A 687 -6.71 -19.25 -14.95
N ARG A 688 -7.29 -20.18 -15.72
CA ARG A 688 -8.03 -21.33 -15.15
C ARG A 688 -7.10 -22.23 -14.34
N ALA A 689 -5.89 -22.50 -14.84
CA ALA A 689 -4.89 -23.27 -14.10
C ALA A 689 -4.46 -22.56 -12.79
N ALA A 690 -4.23 -21.25 -12.83
CA ALA A 690 -3.90 -20.43 -11.67
C ALA A 690 -5.04 -20.37 -10.63
N SER A 691 -6.28 -20.23 -11.09
CA SER A 691 -7.50 -20.25 -10.25
C SER A 691 -7.66 -21.62 -9.57
N ALA A 692 -7.47 -22.71 -10.32
CA ALA A 692 -7.54 -24.07 -9.80
C ALA A 692 -6.45 -24.37 -8.75
N ALA A 693 -5.23 -23.84 -8.92
CA ALA A 693 -4.16 -24.01 -7.94
C ALA A 693 -4.50 -23.39 -6.58
N VAL A 694 -5.18 -22.22 -6.57
CA VAL A 694 -5.67 -21.61 -5.33
C VAL A 694 -6.83 -22.43 -4.74
N ALA A 695 -7.78 -22.86 -5.58
CA ALA A 695 -8.93 -23.65 -5.12
C ALA A 695 -8.53 -25.00 -4.50
N ARG A 696 -7.47 -25.64 -5.00
CA ARG A 696 -6.92 -26.90 -4.42
C ARG A 696 -6.06 -26.69 -3.17
N GLY A 697 -5.66 -25.45 -2.89
CA GLY A 697 -4.73 -25.13 -1.79
C GLY A 697 -3.25 -25.31 -2.12
N ASP A 698 -2.89 -25.62 -3.38
CA ASP A 698 -1.51 -25.71 -3.84
C ASP A 698 -0.79 -24.35 -3.74
N LEU A 699 -1.55 -23.27 -3.98
CA LEU A 699 -1.13 -21.88 -3.80
C LEU A 699 -2.02 -21.21 -2.73
N ARG A 700 -1.41 -20.71 -1.66
CA ARG A 700 -2.15 -19.99 -0.60
C ARG A 700 -1.98 -18.48 -0.73
N ILE A 701 -3.10 -17.76 -0.83
CA ILE A 701 -3.12 -16.29 -0.82
C ILE A 701 -3.60 -15.80 0.55
N LEU A 702 -2.77 -15.00 1.19
CA LEU A 702 -2.97 -14.45 2.53
C LEU A 702 -3.01 -12.91 2.47
N PRO A 703 -3.94 -12.25 3.17
CA PRO A 703 -5.11 -12.83 3.84
C PRO A 703 -6.12 -13.48 2.87
N GLU A 704 -6.88 -14.48 3.35
CA GLU A 704 -7.85 -15.26 2.56
C GLU A 704 -8.91 -14.39 1.87
N ALA A 705 -9.20 -13.20 2.40
CA ALA A 705 -10.13 -12.24 1.81
C ALA A 705 -9.77 -11.87 0.35
N HIS A 706 -8.49 -11.92 -0.03
CA HIS A 706 -8.04 -11.63 -1.39
C HIS A 706 -8.36 -12.72 -2.41
N GLN A 707 -8.70 -13.95 -1.97
CA GLN A 707 -9.06 -15.04 -2.89
C GLN A 707 -10.31 -14.71 -3.71
N ARG A 708 -11.29 -14.01 -3.12
CA ARG A 708 -12.47 -13.53 -3.87
C ARG A 708 -12.08 -12.58 -4.99
N THR A 709 -11.16 -11.65 -4.73
CA THR A 709 -10.68 -10.71 -5.76
C THR A 709 -9.84 -11.43 -6.80
N TRP A 710 -9.05 -12.43 -6.41
CA TRP A 710 -8.29 -13.30 -7.31
C TRP A 710 -9.21 -14.04 -8.30
N HIS A 711 -10.21 -14.77 -7.82
CA HIS A 711 -11.14 -15.51 -8.68
C HIS A 711 -11.92 -14.58 -9.61
N ALA A 712 -12.48 -13.49 -9.07
CA ALA A 712 -13.22 -12.51 -9.88
C ALA A 712 -12.38 -11.96 -11.05
N TRP A 713 -11.07 -11.78 -10.85
CA TRP A 713 -10.18 -11.32 -11.91
C TRP A 713 -9.77 -12.43 -12.88
N MET A 714 -9.45 -13.63 -12.38
CA MET A 714 -9.06 -14.77 -13.21
C MET A 714 -10.21 -15.23 -14.12
N ASP A 715 -11.44 -15.23 -13.62
CA ASP A 715 -12.63 -15.68 -14.36
C ASP A 715 -13.01 -14.71 -15.49
N ASN A 716 -12.63 -13.43 -15.37
CA ASN A 716 -12.94 -12.37 -16.34
C ASN A 716 -11.70 -11.86 -17.10
N ILE A 717 -10.61 -12.63 -17.07
CA ILE A 717 -9.35 -12.20 -17.67
C ILE A 717 -9.49 -12.05 -19.20
N ARG A 718 -8.91 -10.98 -19.74
CA ARG A 718 -8.77 -10.77 -21.19
C ARG A 718 -7.34 -11.08 -21.62
N ASP A 719 -7.18 -11.37 -22.91
CA ASP A 719 -5.85 -11.56 -23.50
C ASP A 719 -5.00 -10.31 -23.30
N TRP A 720 -3.76 -10.53 -22.87
CA TRP A 720 -2.88 -9.49 -22.40
C TRP A 720 -2.05 -8.93 -23.55
N CYS A 721 -2.22 -7.64 -23.85
CA CYS A 721 -1.36 -6.92 -24.80
C CYS A 721 0.05 -6.72 -24.21
N ILE A 722 1.05 -7.35 -24.83
CA ILE A 722 2.44 -7.36 -24.36
C ILE A 722 3.40 -6.48 -25.16
N SER A 723 2.99 -5.89 -26.28
CA SER A 723 3.85 -4.97 -27.05
C SER A 723 3.62 -3.50 -26.70
N ARG A 724 4.68 -2.71 -26.75
CA ARG A 724 4.68 -1.27 -26.43
C ARG A 724 5.59 -0.50 -27.39
N GLN A 725 5.13 0.66 -27.84
CA GLN A 725 5.85 1.56 -28.77
C GLN A 725 6.87 2.45 -28.03
N LEU A 726 7.64 1.82 -27.15
CA LEU A 726 8.68 2.46 -26.33
C LEU A 726 10.04 2.14 -26.90
N TRP A 727 11.04 2.89 -26.47
CA TRP A 727 12.44 2.58 -26.79
C TRP A 727 13.11 1.80 -25.66
N TRP A 728 12.74 2.07 -24.40
CA TRP A 728 13.27 1.40 -23.23
C TRP A 728 12.47 0.13 -22.87
N GLY A 729 13.12 -1.02 -22.88
CA GLY A 729 12.55 -2.33 -22.56
C GLY A 729 13.21 -3.44 -23.39
N HIS A 730 12.75 -4.68 -23.22
CA HIS A 730 13.23 -5.81 -24.03
C HIS A 730 12.61 -5.72 -25.44
N ARG A 731 13.43 -5.57 -26.48
CA ARG A 731 12.92 -5.64 -27.86
C ARG A 731 12.30 -7.01 -28.12
N ILE A 732 11.15 -7.01 -28.79
CA ILE A 732 10.44 -8.24 -29.11
C ILE A 732 11.32 -9.09 -30.05
N PRO A 733 11.60 -10.37 -29.73
CA PRO A 733 12.43 -11.24 -30.57
C PRO A 733 11.61 -11.87 -31.70
N ALA A 734 10.82 -11.04 -32.40
CA ALA A 734 10.01 -11.39 -33.55
C ALA A 734 10.39 -10.56 -34.76
N TYR A 735 10.28 -11.15 -35.94
CA TYR A 735 10.77 -10.61 -37.19
C TYR A 735 9.68 -10.72 -38.26
N PHE A 736 9.42 -9.61 -38.93
CA PHE A 736 8.61 -9.58 -40.12
C PHE A 736 9.41 -10.14 -41.30
N VAL A 737 8.81 -11.07 -42.02
CA VAL A 737 9.43 -11.81 -43.11
C VAL A 737 9.05 -11.18 -44.43
N THR A 738 10.06 -10.81 -45.22
CA THR A 738 9.89 -10.47 -46.64
C THR A 738 10.59 -11.53 -47.48
N VAL A 739 9.85 -12.19 -48.37
CA VAL A 739 10.37 -13.25 -49.23
C VAL A 739 10.69 -12.66 -50.61
N ARG A 740 11.94 -12.80 -51.06
CA ARG A 740 12.39 -12.40 -52.39
C ARG A 740 12.10 -13.50 -53.42
N ASP A 741 10.82 -13.85 -53.53
CA ASP A 741 10.33 -14.82 -54.50
C ASP A 741 8.98 -14.35 -55.06
N PRO A 742 8.85 -14.10 -56.37
CA PRO A 742 7.61 -13.65 -56.98
C PRO A 742 6.41 -14.61 -56.79
N ALA A 743 6.66 -15.88 -56.47
CA ALA A 743 5.61 -16.86 -56.21
C ALA A 743 4.98 -16.70 -54.81
N VAL A 744 5.61 -15.94 -53.91
CA VAL A 744 5.11 -15.68 -52.55
C VAL A 744 4.48 -14.29 -52.50
N PRO A 745 3.18 -14.18 -52.13
CA PRO A 745 2.54 -12.88 -51.96
C PRO A 745 3.30 -12.00 -50.94
N PRO A 746 3.28 -10.67 -51.08
CA PRO A 746 3.75 -9.79 -50.03
C PRO A 746 2.98 -10.03 -48.72
N GLY A 747 3.71 -10.07 -47.61
CA GLY A 747 3.09 -10.17 -46.29
C GLY A 747 2.38 -8.89 -45.88
N GLU A 748 1.35 -9.04 -45.05
CA GLU A 748 0.60 -7.93 -44.46
C GLU A 748 0.59 -8.06 -42.93
N ASP A 749 0.72 -6.95 -42.20
CA ASP A 749 0.54 -6.93 -40.74
C ASP A 749 -0.97 -6.87 -40.43
N PRO A 750 -1.56 -7.79 -39.61
CA PRO A 750 -0.94 -8.73 -38.67
C PRO A 750 -0.98 -10.21 -39.06
N ASP A 751 -0.84 -10.56 -40.34
CA ASP A 751 -0.77 -11.96 -40.75
C ASP A 751 0.40 -12.67 -40.05
N GLY A 752 0.06 -13.52 -39.08
CA GLY A 752 1.02 -14.26 -38.25
C GLY A 752 1.93 -15.15 -39.06
N ARG A 753 1.56 -15.54 -40.29
CA ARG A 753 2.42 -16.32 -41.20
C ARG A 753 3.70 -15.58 -41.57
N TYR A 754 3.66 -14.25 -41.63
CA TYR A 754 4.83 -13.41 -41.96
C TYR A 754 5.57 -12.92 -40.72
N TRP A 755 5.23 -13.42 -39.52
CA TRP A 755 5.92 -13.09 -38.29
C TRP A 755 6.56 -14.34 -37.68
N VAL A 756 7.88 -14.33 -37.53
CA VAL A 756 8.64 -15.45 -36.95
C VAL A 756 9.40 -15.00 -35.71
N SER A 757 9.44 -15.83 -34.66
CA SER A 757 10.25 -15.57 -33.47
C SER A 757 11.54 -16.39 -33.47
N GLY A 758 12.61 -15.85 -32.90
CA GLY A 758 13.90 -16.55 -32.80
C GLY A 758 14.77 -16.04 -31.66
N ARG A 759 15.59 -16.92 -31.08
CA ARG A 759 16.59 -16.57 -30.06
C ARG A 759 17.76 -15.81 -30.68
N SER A 760 17.92 -15.92 -31.99
CA SER A 760 18.82 -15.14 -32.83
C SER A 760 18.16 -14.85 -34.19
N GLU A 761 18.69 -13.86 -34.91
CA GLU A 761 18.23 -13.58 -36.28
C GLU A 761 18.48 -14.76 -37.23
N ALA A 762 19.57 -15.50 -37.04
CA ALA A 762 19.88 -16.69 -37.83
C ALA A 762 18.82 -17.78 -37.65
N GLU A 763 18.43 -18.08 -36.40
CA GLU A 763 17.35 -19.03 -36.12
C GLU A 763 16.01 -18.58 -36.71
N ALA A 764 15.67 -17.29 -36.58
CA ALA A 764 14.46 -16.72 -37.18
C ALA A 764 14.45 -16.88 -38.71
N ARG A 765 15.62 -16.69 -39.36
CA ARG A 765 15.76 -16.81 -40.82
C ARG A 765 15.55 -18.24 -41.30
N GLU A 766 16.11 -19.21 -40.60
CA GLU A 766 15.92 -20.63 -40.91
C GLU A 766 14.45 -21.05 -40.73
N LYS A 767 13.79 -20.59 -39.66
CA LYS A 767 12.36 -20.85 -39.45
C LYS A 767 11.50 -20.24 -40.57
N ALA A 768 11.77 -19.00 -40.96
CA ALA A 768 11.07 -18.35 -42.07
C ALA A 768 11.30 -19.07 -43.41
N ALA A 769 12.53 -19.46 -43.71
CA ALA A 769 12.88 -20.20 -44.91
C ALA A 769 12.07 -21.52 -45.01
N LYS A 770 11.96 -22.23 -43.88
CA LYS A 770 11.15 -23.46 -43.77
C LYS A 770 9.66 -23.21 -43.95
N GLU A 771 9.10 -22.17 -43.32
CA GLU A 771 7.67 -21.82 -43.41
C GLU A 771 7.23 -21.49 -44.85
N PHE A 772 8.09 -20.80 -45.60
CA PHE A 772 7.81 -20.41 -46.98
C PHE A 772 8.37 -21.39 -48.04
N GLY A 773 9.07 -22.45 -47.63
CA GLY A 773 9.64 -23.45 -48.54
C GLY A 773 10.71 -22.89 -49.49
N VAL A 774 11.48 -21.90 -49.04
CA VAL A 774 12.52 -21.21 -49.82
C VAL A 774 13.90 -21.34 -49.16
N SER A 775 14.98 -21.01 -49.88
CA SER A 775 16.31 -20.94 -49.29
C SER A 775 16.45 -19.72 -48.33
N PRO A 776 17.25 -19.82 -47.25
CA PRO A 776 17.48 -18.70 -46.33
C PRO A 776 17.96 -17.40 -47.00
N ASP A 777 18.68 -17.47 -48.12
CA ASP A 777 19.15 -16.30 -48.88
C ASP A 777 18.02 -15.49 -49.54
N LYS A 778 16.83 -16.10 -49.72
CA LYS A 778 15.64 -15.41 -50.22
C LYS A 778 14.86 -14.71 -49.12
N ILE A 779 15.22 -14.89 -47.85
CA ILE A 779 14.54 -14.29 -46.71
C ILE A 779 15.22 -12.98 -46.30
N SER A 780 14.42 -11.93 -46.18
CA SER A 780 14.79 -10.68 -45.52
C SER A 780 13.97 -10.55 -44.25
N LEU A 781 14.62 -10.22 -43.14
CA LEU A 781 13.97 -10.05 -41.84
C LEU A 781 14.04 -8.61 -41.36
N GLN A 782 12.96 -8.14 -40.76
CA GLN A 782 12.92 -6.88 -40.03
C GLN A 782 12.40 -7.16 -38.62
N GLN A 783 13.26 -6.98 -37.61
CA GLN A 783 12.84 -7.16 -36.23
C GLN A 783 11.78 -6.12 -35.83
N ASP A 784 10.75 -6.54 -35.09
CA ASP A 784 9.77 -5.64 -34.52
C ASP A 784 10.45 -4.54 -33.69
N GLU A 785 10.06 -3.28 -33.92
CA GLU A 785 10.64 -2.14 -33.21
C GLU A 785 10.12 -1.99 -31.79
N ASP A 786 8.96 -2.59 -31.51
CA ASP A 786 8.31 -2.61 -30.22
C ASP A 786 9.16 -3.30 -29.15
N VAL A 787 8.89 -2.91 -27.91
CA VAL A 787 9.42 -3.58 -26.73
C VAL A 787 8.30 -4.30 -25.98
N LEU A 788 8.69 -5.28 -25.19
CA LEU A 788 7.79 -6.01 -24.30
C LEU A 788 7.35 -5.13 -23.13
N ASP A 789 6.11 -5.34 -22.71
CA ASP A 789 5.56 -4.86 -21.45
C ASP A 789 6.47 -5.28 -20.29
N THR A 790 6.77 -4.36 -19.39
CA THR A 790 7.61 -4.61 -18.21
C THR A 790 7.09 -5.79 -17.39
N TRP A 791 5.76 -5.92 -17.28
CA TRP A 791 5.14 -7.03 -16.54
C TRP A 791 5.41 -8.40 -17.18
N PHE A 792 5.79 -8.46 -18.47
CA PHE A 792 6.23 -9.69 -19.13
C PHE A 792 7.56 -10.17 -18.55
N SER A 793 8.59 -9.31 -18.52
CA SER A 793 9.87 -9.67 -17.90
C SER A 793 9.74 -9.90 -16.39
N SER A 794 8.99 -9.05 -15.69
CA SER A 794 8.84 -9.14 -14.23
C SER A 794 7.99 -10.36 -13.83
N GLY A 795 7.09 -10.83 -14.70
CA GLY A 795 6.38 -12.09 -14.52
C GLY A 795 7.29 -13.33 -14.57
N LEU A 796 8.49 -13.24 -15.15
CA LEU A 796 9.46 -14.34 -15.18
C LEU A 796 10.42 -14.33 -13.98
N PHE A 797 10.39 -13.26 -13.17
CA PHE A 797 11.36 -12.98 -12.12
C PHE A 797 11.63 -14.16 -11.15
N PRO A 798 10.63 -14.91 -10.65
CA PRO A 798 10.87 -15.97 -9.65
C PRO A 798 11.78 -17.10 -10.11
N PHE A 799 11.92 -17.30 -11.43
CA PHE A 799 12.74 -18.39 -11.99
C PHE A 799 13.84 -17.88 -12.93
N SER A 800 13.68 -16.72 -13.58
CA SER A 800 14.74 -16.12 -14.40
C SER A 800 15.95 -15.69 -13.56
N ILE A 801 15.73 -15.16 -12.35
CA ILE A 801 16.82 -14.78 -11.43
C ILE A 801 17.66 -15.99 -11.01
N LEU A 802 17.04 -17.17 -10.97
CA LEU A 802 17.69 -18.41 -10.59
C LEU A 802 18.44 -19.05 -11.77
N GLY A 803 18.26 -18.58 -13.01
CA GLY A 803 19.00 -19.05 -14.18
C GLY A 803 18.20 -19.83 -15.21
N TRP A 804 16.88 -19.94 -15.05
CA TRP A 804 16.01 -20.38 -16.14
C TRP A 804 16.24 -19.51 -17.38
N PRO A 805 16.32 -20.07 -18.59
CA PRO A 805 15.93 -21.44 -18.97
C PRO A 805 16.97 -22.53 -18.77
N ASN A 806 18.17 -22.18 -18.30
CA ASN A 806 19.21 -23.16 -18.02
C ASN A 806 18.90 -23.93 -16.74
N GLN A 807 19.35 -25.18 -16.68
CA GLN A 807 19.28 -26.00 -15.46
C GLN A 807 20.46 -25.64 -14.54
N SER A 808 20.33 -24.52 -13.83
CA SER A 808 21.32 -24.06 -12.85
C SER A 808 21.14 -24.73 -11.48
N GLU A 809 22.20 -24.70 -10.66
CA GLU A 809 22.14 -25.12 -9.27
C GLU A 809 21.06 -24.35 -8.49
N ASP A 810 21.08 -23.02 -8.58
CA ASP A 810 20.10 -22.15 -7.90
C ASP A 810 18.65 -22.48 -8.30
N LEU A 811 18.37 -22.77 -9.58
CA LEU A 811 17.02 -23.15 -10.03
C LEU A 811 16.60 -24.50 -9.44
N SER A 812 17.52 -25.44 -9.29
CA SER A 812 17.22 -26.76 -8.71
C SER A 812 16.95 -26.71 -7.20
N VAL A 813 17.66 -25.85 -6.47
CA VAL A 813 17.58 -25.75 -5.01
C VAL A 813 16.43 -24.86 -4.56
N PHE A 814 16.25 -23.71 -5.23
CA PHE A 814 15.40 -22.63 -4.73
C PHE A 814 14.06 -22.48 -5.45
N TYR A 815 13.81 -23.23 -6.54
CA TYR A 815 12.53 -23.20 -7.25
C TYR A 815 11.73 -24.50 -7.07
N PRO A 816 10.45 -24.44 -6.65
CA PRO A 816 9.63 -23.24 -6.46
C PRO A 816 9.95 -22.47 -5.17
N GLY A 817 9.68 -21.17 -5.18
CA GLY A 817 9.87 -20.30 -4.01
C GLY A 817 8.96 -20.68 -2.83
N THR A 818 9.34 -20.27 -1.62
CA THR A 818 8.56 -20.56 -0.41
C THR A 818 7.44 -19.55 -0.23
N LEU A 819 7.78 -18.27 -0.25
CA LEU A 819 6.86 -17.16 0.00
C LEU A 819 7.14 -16.02 -0.98
N LEU A 820 6.07 -15.45 -1.54
CA LEU A 820 6.10 -14.13 -2.14
C LEU A 820 5.40 -13.14 -1.21
N GLU A 821 6.11 -12.12 -0.77
CA GLU A 821 5.53 -11.03 0.00
C GLU A 821 5.46 -9.75 -0.85
N THR A 822 4.30 -9.10 -0.88
CA THR A 822 4.13 -7.85 -1.64
C THR A 822 2.89 -7.05 -1.22
N GLY A 823 2.73 -5.82 -1.72
CA GLY A 823 1.51 -5.04 -1.54
C GLY A 823 0.35 -5.61 -2.35
N HIS A 824 -0.88 -5.48 -1.83
CA HIS A 824 -2.06 -6.00 -2.55
C HIS A 824 -2.36 -5.27 -3.88
N ASP A 825 -1.72 -4.14 -4.15
CA ASP A 825 -1.92 -3.34 -5.36
C ASP A 825 -1.33 -3.99 -6.62
N ILE A 826 -0.35 -4.89 -6.48
CA ILE A 826 0.26 -5.61 -7.61
C ILE A 826 -0.13 -7.09 -7.70
N LEU A 827 -1.20 -7.50 -7.01
CA LEU A 827 -1.77 -8.85 -7.08
C LEU A 827 -2.05 -9.29 -8.52
N PHE A 828 -2.62 -8.40 -9.35
CA PHE A 828 -3.00 -8.74 -10.73
C PHE A 828 -1.89 -8.47 -11.74
N PHE A 829 -1.08 -7.44 -11.52
CA PHE A 829 -0.04 -7.03 -12.47
C PHE A 829 1.19 -7.92 -12.38
N TRP A 830 1.47 -8.45 -11.20
CA TRP A 830 2.69 -9.19 -10.96
C TRP A 830 2.43 -10.61 -10.47
N VAL A 831 1.73 -10.78 -9.34
CA VAL A 831 1.52 -12.12 -8.73
C VAL A 831 0.80 -13.05 -9.70
N ALA A 832 -0.31 -12.60 -10.28
CA ALA A 832 -1.05 -13.35 -11.27
C ALA A 832 -0.22 -13.70 -12.52
N ARG A 833 0.59 -12.77 -13.02
CA ARG A 833 1.47 -13.01 -14.18
C ARG A 833 2.55 -14.04 -13.87
N MET A 834 3.17 -13.96 -12.69
CA MET A 834 4.14 -14.96 -12.23
C MET A 834 3.54 -16.35 -12.12
N VAL A 835 2.33 -16.47 -11.59
CA VAL A 835 1.65 -17.76 -11.46
C VAL A 835 1.31 -18.34 -12.83
N MET A 836 0.71 -17.55 -13.72
CA MET A 836 0.38 -17.99 -15.08
C MET A 836 1.62 -18.42 -15.86
N LEU A 837 2.65 -17.57 -15.91
CA LEU A 837 3.87 -17.85 -16.68
C LEU A 837 4.70 -18.96 -16.03
N GLY A 838 4.76 -19.03 -14.70
CA GLY A 838 5.46 -20.10 -13.98
C GLY A 838 4.85 -21.47 -14.29
N LEU A 839 3.53 -21.59 -14.22
CA LEU A 839 2.82 -22.82 -14.57
C LEU A 839 3.04 -23.19 -16.05
N GLN A 840 2.91 -22.22 -16.96
CA GLN A 840 3.05 -22.48 -18.39
C GLN A 840 4.47 -22.88 -18.80
N LEU A 841 5.50 -22.15 -18.34
CA LEU A 841 6.87 -22.31 -18.82
C LEU A 841 7.68 -23.37 -18.04
N THR A 842 7.27 -23.68 -16.80
CA THR A 842 8.03 -24.58 -15.92
C THR A 842 7.22 -25.79 -15.44
N GLY A 843 5.90 -25.79 -15.63
CA GLY A 843 5.00 -26.81 -15.09
C GLY A 843 4.81 -26.76 -13.56
N ARG A 844 5.40 -25.76 -12.88
CA ARG A 844 5.38 -25.62 -11.42
C ARG A 844 4.89 -24.24 -11.01
N LEU A 845 4.31 -24.14 -9.81
CA LEU A 845 3.99 -22.84 -9.23
C LEU A 845 5.27 -22.05 -8.93
N PRO A 846 5.29 -20.71 -9.10
CA PRO A 846 6.47 -19.92 -8.79
C PRO A 846 6.78 -19.84 -7.30
N PHE A 847 5.76 -19.97 -6.45
CA PHE A 847 5.84 -19.94 -4.99
C PHE A 847 4.64 -20.69 -4.39
N ARG A 848 4.76 -21.12 -3.12
CA ARG A 848 3.69 -21.84 -2.40
C ARG A 848 2.71 -20.91 -1.68
N GLU A 849 3.20 -19.77 -1.21
CA GLU A 849 2.43 -18.79 -0.46
C GLU A 849 2.60 -17.38 -1.03
N VAL A 850 1.53 -16.59 -0.97
CA VAL A 850 1.53 -15.15 -1.24
C VAL A 850 1.02 -14.43 0.00
N TYR A 851 1.82 -13.54 0.56
CA TYR A 851 1.40 -12.63 1.62
C TYR A 851 1.25 -11.21 1.08
N LEU A 852 0.03 -10.67 1.18
CA LEU A 852 -0.34 -9.35 0.71
C LEU A 852 -0.48 -8.38 1.88
N HIS A 853 0.45 -7.42 2.00
CA HIS A 853 0.33 -6.37 3.00
C HIS A 853 -0.54 -5.19 2.54
N ALA A 854 -0.99 -4.42 3.53
CA ALA A 854 -1.78 -3.20 3.34
C ALA A 854 -0.94 -2.05 2.76
N ILE A 855 -1.57 -1.15 2.00
CA ILE A 855 -0.86 -0.06 1.30
C ILE A 855 -0.64 1.13 2.23
N VAL A 856 0.59 1.64 2.26
CA VAL A 856 0.94 2.83 3.04
C VAL A 856 0.37 4.09 2.39
N ARG A 857 -0.32 4.89 3.21
CA ARG A 857 -0.92 6.18 2.89
C ARG A 857 -0.33 7.28 3.74
N ASP A 858 -0.43 8.51 3.26
CA ASP A 858 -0.08 9.67 4.06
C ASP A 858 -1.01 9.84 5.27
N ALA A 859 -0.67 10.77 6.17
CA ALA A 859 -1.43 11.01 7.40
C ALA A 859 -2.89 11.42 7.14
N HIS A 860 -3.22 11.86 5.92
CA HIS A 860 -4.57 12.26 5.50
C HIS A 860 -5.32 11.15 4.74
N GLY A 861 -4.75 9.96 4.60
CA GLY A 861 -5.38 8.83 3.91
C GLY A 861 -5.30 8.89 2.38
N ARG A 862 -4.43 9.72 1.81
CA ARG A 862 -4.14 9.70 0.37
C ARG A 862 -3.05 8.66 0.09
N LYS A 863 -3.15 8.00 -1.07
CA LYS A 863 -2.10 7.08 -1.53
C LYS A 863 -0.77 7.84 -1.62
N MET A 864 0.30 7.30 -1.04
CA MET A 864 1.64 7.86 -1.25
C MET A 864 2.05 7.64 -2.71
N SER A 865 2.35 8.73 -3.43
CA SER A 865 2.81 8.63 -4.82
C SER A 865 3.73 9.78 -5.19
N LYS A 866 4.74 9.49 -6.02
CA LYS A 866 5.71 10.48 -6.49
C LYS A 866 5.04 11.63 -7.27
N SER A 867 3.89 11.39 -7.88
CA SER A 867 3.10 12.39 -8.62
C SER A 867 2.30 13.36 -7.75
N LEU A 868 2.06 13.03 -6.48
CA LEU A 868 1.35 13.88 -5.51
C LEU A 868 2.31 14.62 -4.57
N GLY A 869 3.61 14.31 -4.62
CA GLY A 869 4.62 14.93 -3.76
C GLY A 869 4.50 14.56 -2.27
N ASN A 870 3.65 13.59 -1.93
CA ASN A 870 3.40 13.13 -0.56
C ASN A 870 4.20 11.87 -0.19
N VAL A 871 5.28 11.58 -0.92
CA VAL A 871 6.20 10.48 -0.59
C VAL A 871 7.25 10.96 0.41
N ILE A 872 7.60 10.09 1.34
CA ILE A 872 8.68 10.33 2.31
C ILE A 872 9.79 9.32 2.04
N ASP A 873 11.02 9.80 1.84
CA ASP A 873 12.19 8.93 1.70
C ASP A 873 12.47 8.24 3.06
N PRO A 874 12.66 6.92 3.11
CA PRO A 874 12.98 6.26 4.38
C PRO A 874 14.24 6.81 5.05
N LEU A 875 15.21 7.31 4.28
CA LEU A 875 16.43 7.91 4.84
C LEU A 875 16.14 9.20 5.61
N ASP A 876 15.13 9.96 5.20
CA ASP A 876 14.70 11.18 5.89
C ASP A 876 14.14 10.87 7.29
N VAL A 877 13.54 9.69 7.48
CA VAL A 877 13.08 9.21 8.80
C VAL A 877 14.24 8.63 9.61
N ILE A 878 15.17 7.91 8.96
CA ILE A 878 16.32 7.30 9.63
C ILE A 878 17.25 8.38 10.20
N HIS A 879 17.64 9.35 9.37
CA HIS A 879 18.63 10.38 9.70
C HIS A 879 18.02 11.69 10.19
N GLY A 880 16.72 11.90 9.96
CA GLY A 880 16.07 13.19 10.13
C GLY A 880 16.32 14.12 8.94
N VAL A 881 15.42 15.08 8.72
CA VAL A 881 15.54 16.10 7.67
C VAL A 881 14.83 17.38 8.12
N SER A 882 15.39 18.54 7.79
CA SER A 882 14.76 19.82 8.09
C SER A 882 13.57 20.09 7.15
N LEU A 883 12.65 20.98 7.55
CA LEU A 883 11.55 21.41 6.67
C LEU A 883 12.08 22.00 5.35
N GLN A 884 13.18 22.76 5.41
CA GLN A 884 13.82 23.29 4.20
C GLN A 884 14.37 22.17 3.32
N GLY A 885 14.98 21.13 3.90
CA GLY A 885 15.44 19.96 3.15
C GLY A 885 14.30 19.24 2.43
N LEU A 886 13.14 19.08 3.08
CA LEU A 886 11.94 18.52 2.46
C LEU A 886 11.44 19.39 1.29
N HIS A 887 11.43 20.71 1.45
CA HIS A 887 11.07 21.65 0.38
C HIS A 887 12.05 21.58 -0.81
N ASP A 888 13.36 21.50 -0.54
CA ASP A 888 14.39 21.43 -1.58
C ASP A 888 14.26 20.14 -2.41
N GLN A 889 13.86 19.03 -1.78
CA GLN A 889 13.55 17.79 -2.49
C GLN A 889 12.36 17.93 -3.43
N LEU A 890 11.28 18.64 -3.01
CA LEU A 890 10.12 18.91 -3.88
C LEU A 890 10.50 19.78 -5.08
N LEU A 891 11.34 20.80 -4.88
CA LEU A 891 11.80 21.70 -5.95
C LEU A 891 12.63 20.97 -7.02
N ASN A 892 13.38 19.96 -6.62
CA ASN A 892 14.20 19.17 -7.55
C ASN A 892 13.43 17.99 -8.19
N SER A 893 12.15 17.82 -7.86
CA SER A 893 11.31 16.73 -8.36
C SER A 893 10.72 17.01 -9.76
N ASN A 894 10.01 16.03 -10.31
CA ASN A 894 9.27 16.14 -11.58
C ASN A 894 7.77 16.47 -11.37
N LEU A 895 7.44 17.08 -10.24
CA LEU A 895 6.06 17.47 -9.89
C LEU A 895 5.59 18.67 -10.71
N ASP A 896 4.28 18.75 -10.92
CA ASP A 896 3.65 19.95 -11.45
C ASP A 896 3.82 21.12 -10.45
N PRO A 897 4.04 22.36 -10.91
CA PRO A 897 4.20 23.51 -10.01
C PRO A 897 3.05 23.69 -9.01
N SER A 898 1.81 23.41 -9.41
CA SER A 898 0.65 23.49 -8.52
C SER A 898 0.67 22.42 -7.43
N GLU A 899 1.16 21.22 -7.76
CA GLU A 899 1.33 20.12 -6.81
C GLU A 899 2.51 20.37 -5.85
N VAL A 900 3.57 21.05 -6.31
CA VAL A 900 4.70 21.45 -5.44
C VAL A 900 4.23 22.36 -4.32
N GLU A 901 3.41 23.39 -4.62
CA GLU A 901 2.92 24.31 -3.60
C GLU A 901 1.98 23.60 -2.61
N ARG A 902 1.07 22.77 -3.11
CA ARG A 902 0.20 21.95 -2.25
C ARG A 902 1.00 20.99 -1.35
N ALA A 903 2.06 20.39 -1.88
CA ALA A 903 2.92 19.48 -1.13
C ALA A 903 3.73 20.22 -0.05
N LYS A 904 4.23 21.44 -0.32
CA LYS A 904 4.89 22.29 0.68
C LYS A 904 3.96 22.65 1.83
N GLU A 905 2.72 23.03 1.53
CA GLU A 905 1.71 23.33 2.55
C GLU A 905 1.43 22.11 3.44
N GLY A 906 1.29 20.93 2.83
CA GLY A 906 1.14 19.66 3.55
C GLY A 906 2.35 19.35 4.44
N GLN A 907 3.58 19.41 3.90
CA GLN A 907 4.81 19.17 4.67
C GLN A 907 4.97 20.14 5.83
N LYS A 908 4.59 21.42 5.65
CA LYS A 908 4.64 22.42 6.72
C LYS A 908 3.62 22.15 7.82
N ALA A 909 2.44 21.62 7.47
CA ALA A 909 1.42 21.25 8.44
C ALA A 909 1.81 19.98 9.22
N ASP A 910 2.32 18.97 8.52
CA ASP A 910 2.66 17.67 9.10
C ASP A 910 4.01 17.68 9.85
N PHE A 911 4.99 18.42 9.31
CA PHE A 911 6.38 18.46 9.79
C PHE A 911 6.90 19.91 9.96
N PRO A 912 6.30 20.71 10.86
CA PRO A 912 6.64 22.14 11.00
C PRO A 912 8.11 22.39 11.38
N ALA A 913 8.77 21.43 12.03
CA ALA A 913 10.19 21.48 12.39
C ALA A 913 11.07 20.55 11.51
N GLY A 914 10.51 19.95 10.47
CA GLY A 914 11.11 18.81 9.77
C GLY A 914 10.81 17.47 10.44
N ILE A 915 11.38 16.39 9.89
CA ILE A 915 11.26 15.04 10.42
C ILE A 915 12.42 14.79 11.39
N PRO A 916 12.15 14.36 12.65
CA PRO A 916 13.20 14.04 13.60
C PRO A 916 13.88 12.71 13.24
N GLU A 917 15.17 12.61 13.58
CA GLU A 917 15.91 11.35 13.48
C GLU A 917 15.21 10.24 14.31
N CYS A 918 14.90 9.12 13.68
CA CYS A 918 14.29 7.97 14.36
C CYS A 918 15.23 6.76 14.45
N GLY A 919 16.09 6.57 13.46
CA GLY A 919 16.86 5.34 13.27
C GLY A 919 16.10 4.26 12.51
N THR A 920 16.86 3.29 11.99
CA THR A 920 16.40 2.16 11.19
C THR A 920 15.53 1.21 12.00
N ASP A 921 15.95 0.87 13.22
CA ASP A 921 15.21 -0.07 14.07
C ASP A 921 13.82 0.46 14.45
N ALA A 922 13.74 1.75 14.80
CA ALA A 922 12.48 2.41 15.14
C ALA A 922 11.55 2.48 13.92
N LEU A 923 12.08 2.82 12.75
CA LEU A 923 11.35 2.84 11.48
C LEU A 923 10.74 1.46 11.19
N ARG A 924 11.56 0.42 11.19
CA ARG A 924 11.13 -0.95 10.88
C ARG A 924 10.10 -1.47 11.87
N PHE A 925 10.37 -1.32 13.16
CA PHE A 925 9.47 -1.78 14.19
C PHE A 925 8.14 -1.04 14.13
N GLY A 926 8.17 0.28 13.87
CA GLY A 926 6.96 1.07 13.68
C GLY A 926 6.14 0.58 12.49
N LEU A 927 6.76 0.40 11.33
CA LEU A 927 6.10 -0.08 10.12
C LEU A 927 5.48 -1.47 10.30
N CYS A 928 6.20 -2.42 10.91
CA CYS A 928 5.65 -3.74 11.23
C CYS A 928 4.52 -3.66 12.26
N ALA A 929 4.62 -2.78 13.27
CA ALA A 929 3.53 -2.62 14.23
C ALA A 929 2.26 -2.07 13.57
N TYR A 930 2.39 -1.22 12.55
CA TYR A 930 1.25 -0.73 11.76
C TYR A 930 0.51 -1.84 11.01
N THR A 931 1.13 -2.97 10.68
CA THR A 931 0.43 -4.09 10.01
C THR A 931 -0.57 -4.79 10.92
N SER A 932 -0.56 -4.52 12.23
CA SER A 932 -1.58 -4.99 13.18
C SER A 932 -2.92 -4.25 13.05
N GLN A 933 -2.95 -3.13 12.31
CA GLN A 933 -4.20 -2.44 12.00
C GLN A 933 -4.99 -3.29 11.00
N ALA A 934 -6.14 -3.81 11.41
CA ALA A 934 -7.02 -4.57 10.53
C ALA A 934 -7.55 -3.63 9.44
N GLY A 935 -7.03 -3.76 8.21
CA GLY A 935 -7.45 -2.90 7.10
C GLY A 935 -6.68 -3.15 5.81
N ARG A 936 -7.21 -2.62 4.71
CA ARG A 936 -6.53 -2.61 3.40
C ARG A 936 -5.41 -1.57 3.33
N ASP A 937 -5.49 -0.52 4.15
CA ASP A 937 -4.63 0.65 4.07
C ASP A 937 -4.04 1.00 5.44
N ILE A 938 -2.82 1.55 5.44
CA ILE A 938 -2.12 2.03 6.62
C ILE A 938 -1.94 3.54 6.51
N ASN A 939 -2.64 4.31 7.34
CA ASN A 939 -2.40 5.75 7.45
C ASN A 939 -1.20 5.97 8.37
N LEU A 940 -0.06 6.30 7.76
CA LEU A 940 1.21 6.39 8.47
C LEU A 940 1.42 7.79 9.04
N ASP A 941 1.72 7.86 10.33
CA ASP A 941 2.17 9.08 11.01
C ASP A 941 3.62 8.86 11.49
N VAL A 942 4.53 9.68 10.97
CA VAL A 942 5.96 9.60 11.33
C VAL A 942 6.18 9.88 12.81
N ASN A 943 5.30 10.64 13.47
CA ASN A 943 5.38 10.86 14.91
C ASN A 943 5.18 9.56 15.72
N ARG A 944 4.46 8.57 15.18
CA ARG A 944 4.36 7.26 15.82
C ARG A 944 5.69 6.50 15.74
N ILE A 945 6.43 6.66 14.64
CA ILE A 945 7.79 6.09 14.48
C ILE A 945 8.74 6.68 15.52
N LEU A 946 8.64 7.99 15.79
CA LEU A 946 9.38 8.62 16.89
C LEU A 946 9.06 7.98 18.26
N GLY A 947 7.80 7.58 18.48
CA GLY A 947 7.41 6.80 19.65
C GLY A 947 8.22 5.50 19.81
N TYR A 948 8.50 4.80 18.71
CA TYR A 948 9.31 3.57 18.74
C TYR A 948 10.81 3.83 18.94
N ARG A 949 11.32 5.03 18.61
CA ARG A 949 12.67 5.44 19.06
C ARG A 949 12.76 5.45 20.59
N HIS A 950 11.71 5.88 21.28
CA HIS A 950 11.67 5.83 22.74
C HIS A 950 11.63 4.39 23.27
N PHE A 951 11.00 3.46 22.54
CA PHE A 951 11.07 2.04 22.85
C PHE A 951 12.49 1.48 22.68
N CYS A 952 13.21 1.80 21.61
CA CYS A 952 14.64 1.47 21.45
C CYS A 952 15.47 2.02 22.62
N ASN A 953 15.21 3.26 23.04
CA ASN A 953 15.87 3.85 24.22
C ASN A 953 15.53 3.11 25.52
N LYS A 954 14.33 2.57 25.65
CA LYS A 954 13.95 1.76 26.81
C LYS A 954 14.73 0.44 26.83
N LEU A 955 14.86 -0.23 25.70
CA LEU A 955 15.65 -1.45 25.54
C LEU A 955 17.14 -1.21 25.83
N TRP A 956 17.68 -0.09 25.33
CA TRP A 956 19.05 0.33 25.61
C TRP A 956 19.31 0.49 27.12
N ASN A 957 18.43 1.22 27.81
CA ASN A 957 18.55 1.44 29.25
C ASN A 957 18.37 0.14 30.06
N ALA A 958 17.48 -0.75 29.64
CA ALA A 958 17.33 -2.07 30.25
C ALA A 958 18.60 -2.93 30.11
N THR A 959 19.18 -2.94 28.91
CA THR A 959 20.44 -3.65 28.62
C THR A 959 21.59 -3.10 29.48
N LYS A 960 21.73 -1.76 29.53
CA LYS A 960 22.73 -1.08 30.35
C LYS A 960 22.56 -1.38 31.84
N PHE A 961 21.31 -1.45 32.32
CA PHE A 961 21.01 -1.83 33.70
C PHE A 961 21.41 -3.28 33.98
N ALA A 962 21.05 -4.22 33.10
CA ALA A 962 21.40 -5.63 33.23
C ALA A 962 22.93 -5.85 33.23
N LEU A 963 23.66 -5.24 32.28
CA LEU A 963 25.12 -5.32 32.20
C LEU A 963 25.82 -4.78 33.45
N ARG A 964 25.26 -3.72 34.07
CA ARG A 964 25.77 -3.22 35.37
C ARG A 964 25.55 -4.22 36.50
N GLY A 965 24.45 -4.97 36.45
CA GLY A 965 24.12 -6.01 37.44
C GLY A 965 25.04 -7.23 37.39
N LEU A 966 25.60 -7.55 36.21
CA LEU A 966 26.50 -8.70 36.04
C LEU A 966 27.86 -8.53 36.76
N GLY A 967 28.30 -7.29 36.99
CA GLY A 967 29.58 -6.99 37.64
C GLY A 967 30.79 -7.07 36.69
N LYS A 968 31.91 -6.44 37.09
CA LYS A 968 33.09 -6.23 36.22
C LYS A 968 33.85 -7.52 35.83
N GLY A 969 33.65 -8.62 36.56
CA GLY A 969 34.34 -9.90 36.35
C GLY A 969 33.46 -10.98 35.72
N PHE A 970 32.25 -10.63 35.26
CA PHE A 970 31.36 -11.60 34.63
C PHE A 970 31.93 -12.07 33.29
N VAL A 971 32.11 -13.39 33.17
CA VAL A 971 32.46 -14.06 31.92
C VAL A 971 31.28 -14.96 31.57
N PRO A 972 30.62 -14.75 30.41
CA PRO A 972 29.53 -15.63 29.99
C PRO A 972 30.06 -17.04 29.73
N SER A 973 29.20 -18.04 29.89
CA SER A 973 29.52 -19.41 29.46
C SER A 973 29.94 -19.42 27.99
N ALA A 974 30.96 -20.20 27.66
CA ALA A 974 31.41 -20.37 26.28
C ALA A 974 30.35 -21.10 25.41
N THR A 975 29.43 -21.83 26.05
CA THR A 975 28.31 -22.52 25.40
C THR A 975 26.98 -21.89 25.83
N SER A 976 26.06 -21.78 24.88
CA SER A 976 24.68 -21.34 25.08
C SER A 976 23.72 -22.51 25.33
N GLU A 977 24.24 -23.70 25.66
CA GLU A 977 23.41 -24.86 25.98
C GLU A 977 22.83 -24.74 27.40
N PRO A 978 21.52 -25.02 27.58
CA PRO A 978 20.92 -25.13 28.90
C PRO A 978 21.63 -26.22 29.70
N GLY A 979 22.13 -25.88 30.89
CA GLY A 979 22.73 -26.80 31.86
C GLY A 979 21.73 -27.67 32.63
N ALA A 980 20.47 -27.74 32.19
CA ALA A 980 19.37 -28.51 32.79
C ALA A 980 18.97 -28.10 34.22
N HIS A 981 19.53 -27.00 34.73
CA HIS A 981 19.26 -26.43 36.05
C HIS A 981 18.58 -25.05 35.97
N GLU A 982 18.00 -24.72 34.83
CA GLU A 982 17.35 -23.44 34.59
C GLU A 982 16.10 -23.27 35.44
N SER A 983 16.02 -22.16 36.16
CA SER A 983 14.76 -21.73 36.77
C SER A 983 13.71 -21.49 35.69
N LEU A 984 12.44 -21.34 36.08
CA LEU A 984 11.39 -20.97 35.13
C LEU A 984 11.69 -19.63 34.43
N VAL A 985 12.41 -18.73 35.10
CA VAL A 985 12.84 -17.43 34.56
C VAL A 985 13.98 -17.60 33.57
N ASP A 986 14.93 -18.52 33.82
CA ASP A 986 16.04 -18.77 32.90
C ASP A 986 15.61 -19.51 31.62
N ARG A 987 14.47 -20.20 31.66
CA ARG A 987 13.83 -20.84 30.51
C ARG A 987 12.97 -19.90 29.66
N TRP A 988 12.58 -18.74 30.21
CA TRP A 988 11.75 -17.72 29.56
C TRP A 988 12.63 -16.67 28.90
#